data_AF-A0A2V9ECG9-F1
#
_entry.id   AF-A0A2V9ECG9-F1
#
_cell.length_a   1.000
_cell.length_b   1.000
_cell.length_c   1.000
_cell.angle_alpha   90.00
_cell.angle_beta   90.00
_cell.angle_gamma   90.00
#
_symmetry.space_group_name_H-M   'P 1'
#
loop_
_entity.id
_entity.type
_entity.pdbx_description
1 polymer ?
#
loop_
_entity_poly.entity_id
_entity_poly.type
_entity_poly.pdbx_seq_one_letter_code
_entity_poly.pdbx_strand_id
1 'polypeptide(L)'
;MPRRTLILSLGVAVCLALLVFGVQASYDDKEENHGPTVKVTVTATDASGGILRYRWRSTDGSITNVNAPTTTWVLPSGTGLHFAYVLVSNGLGGYTERRLAINTDTFAGESESGTGPRLVIAAPPAPAQQGDYYRSFTAMAQATSVDGTMHDVYTPGVPVYLQDLSNPALRYPPNSTVLTDLKGQYIIAGVPPGNYSANCSFGGTPVDCTNIGTATMLSDASGRALATSDYAEPLVGSLPSAISGSLTLDDHSPCGTINEFFGIESTARATLRDASGATLATARVNEFGDYVLPSKSNAASVLLQCENAAPVEATIPALDTNGGADLGPAKVAGVNPPTVAGMSASLNGNQLNATTSPVALFLPPHTQFPDDVPPTDFPSNILARADGFLASKGLDTRRGACQYYKAVGAVANCGASGNLIGPVSFNDWQRAVKIGRFATDGVPTFKASYINAVDLNLARVHQSISYGPNQTAAVVCNHLGIPISTAADFLSPAQSEIDTAVDNAVHNKNLVACVAMDYMVRSGVNNNQPFIRFLIFGPSGQLLPSINLDERREKFVPGTCVVCHGGDHYAGKFPEDGSGFADVGGHFLPYDVGNFEFSSKLGLTKCAQEEAIYNLNKNVLNAGPTAAERDLIAGWYAKGLGPCASNMVHVLDEFFVPPSWQGISTAATDFYTHVNARSCRTCHVAMIDTKTPNGTIASYNFDQFAGIVPGSFNNRFPSVDDDFRINLCGASGQLERAHMMPNSLNTFNRFWLSDVTKANTTGLPIQPALFTGLYTFTDAMPCADSPGAKP
;
A
#
# COMPACT_ATOMS: atom_id res chain seq x y z
N MET A 1 58.11 22.87 14.82
CA MET A 1 59.32 23.69 15.06
C MET A 1 58.90 25.13 15.32
N PRO A 2 59.56 25.90 16.20
CA PRO A 2 59.68 25.76 17.66
C PRO A 2 58.80 26.80 18.39
N ARG A 3 58.20 26.49 19.55
CA ARG A 3 58.73 26.73 20.91
C ARG A 3 59.33 28.13 21.13
N ARG A 4 58.74 28.88 22.06
CA ARG A 4 59.49 29.60 23.09
C ARG A 4 58.88 29.38 24.47
N THR A 5 59.55 28.50 25.20
CA THR A 5 59.61 28.36 26.65
C THR A 5 60.34 29.56 27.26
N LEU A 6 60.05 29.91 28.52
CA LEU A 6 60.98 30.24 29.62
C LEU A 6 60.28 31.17 30.65
N ILE A 7 60.43 31.07 31.98
CA ILE A 7 61.05 30.08 32.88
C ILE A 7 60.84 30.55 34.35
N LEU A 8 60.88 29.58 35.29
CA LEU A 8 61.20 29.66 36.73
C LEU A 8 60.25 30.44 37.68
N SER A 9 60.07 30.06 38.96
CA SER A 9 60.69 28.98 39.76
C SER A 9 59.87 28.71 41.04
N LEU A 10 59.88 27.44 41.42
CA LEU A 10 59.51 26.78 42.67
C LEU A 10 59.67 27.57 43.99
N GLY A 11 58.77 27.24 44.92
CA GLY A 11 58.99 27.20 46.37
C GLY A 11 57.92 26.36 47.07
N VAL A 12 58.28 25.15 47.48
CA VAL A 12 57.42 24.06 48.02
C VAL A 12 57.35 24.13 49.55
N ALA A 13 56.18 23.87 50.16
CA ALA A 13 56.05 23.02 51.36
C ALA A 13 54.57 22.63 51.66
N VAL A 14 54.36 21.32 51.57
CA VAL A 14 53.18 20.44 51.76
C VAL A 14 52.55 20.46 53.17
N CYS A 15 51.20 20.41 53.29
CA CYS A 15 50.43 19.29 53.92
C CYS A 15 48.90 19.57 54.12
N LEU A 16 48.07 18.63 53.62
CA LEU A 16 46.67 18.25 53.98
C LEU A 16 45.53 19.29 53.89
N ALA A 17 44.28 18.99 53.51
CA ALA A 17 43.61 17.90 52.81
C ALA A 17 42.16 18.37 52.52
N LEU A 18 41.70 18.17 51.28
CA LEU A 18 40.32 17.94 50.80
C LEU A 18 39.11 18.63 51.46
N LEU A 19 38.47 19.53 50.70
CA LEU A 19 37.04 19.48 50.32
C LEU A 19 36.72 20.70 49.43
N VAL A 20 36.63 20.52 48.11
CA VAL A 20 36.12 21.55 47.19
C VAL A 20 34.93 20.97 46.43
N PHE A 21 33.77 21.53 46.74
CA PHE A 21 32.54 21.38 45.95
C PHE A 21 32.80 21.84 44.51
N GLY A 22 32.74 20.90 43.57
CA GLY A 22 32.64 21.21 42.15
C GLY A 22 31.17 21.40 41.78
N VAL A 23 30.78 22.63 41.44
CA VAL A 23 29.50 22.92 40.80
C VAL A 23 29.57 22.33 39.38
N GLN A 24 28.90 21.19 39.18
CA GLN A 24 28.54 20.73 37.84
C GLN A 24 27.41 21.63 37.34
N ALA A 25 27.68 22.36 36.26
CA ALA A 25 26.63 22.93 35.44
C ALA A 25 25.87 21.76 34.79
N SER A 26 24.67 21.48 35.31
CA SER A 26 23.68 20.65 34.66
C SER A 26 23.26 21.34 33.36
N TYR A 27 23.65 20.74 32.24
CA TYR A 27 22.94 20.95 30.98
C TYR A 27 21.51 20.46 31.23
N ASP A 28 20.57 21.39 31.23
CA ASP A 28 19.14 21.11 31.40
C ASP A 28 18.68 20.38 30.13
N ASP A 29 18.51 19.06 30.23
CA ASP A 29 17.87 18.25 29.21
C ASP A 29 16.44 18.80 29.05
N LYS A 30 16.13 19.36 27.88
CA LYS A 30 14.73 19.57 27.50
C LYS A 30 14.07 18.19 27.54
N GLU A 31 13.17 17.97 28.50
CA GLU A 31 12.23 16.85 28.48
C GLU A 31 11.60 16.81 27.08
N GLU A 32 12.02 15.85 26.25
CA GLU A 32 11.23 15.44 25.11
C GLU A 32 9.91 14.93 25.70
N ASN A 33 8.79 15.59 25.37
CA ASN A 33 7.46 15.17 25.79
C ASN A 33 7.17 13.77 25.24
N HIS A 34 7.54 12.73 25.98
CA HIS A 34 7.22 11.34 25.67
C HIS A 34 5.97 10.92 26.45
N GLY A 35 5.13 10.09 25.83
CA GLY A 35 4.01 9.44 26.50
C GLY A 35 4.48 8.36 27.50
N PRO A 36 3.54 7.65 28.14
CA PRO A 36 3.88 6.65 29.13
C PRO A 36 4.68 5.49 28.52
N THR A 37 5.62 4.95 29.28
CA THR A 37 6.35 3.75 28.90
C THR A 37 5.58 2.50 29.33
N VAL A 38 5.26 1.64 28.37
CA VAL A 38 4.53 0.39 28.60
C VAL A 38 5.42 -0.82 28.33
N LYS A 39 5.12 -1.92 29.02
CA LYS A 39 5.70 -3.24 28.75
C LYS A 39 4.73 -4.03 27.89
N VAL A 40 5.14 -4.40 26.68
CA VAL A 40 4.33 -5.19 25.74
C VAL A 40 4.78 -6.64 25.79
N THR A 41 3.84 -7.58 25.88
CA THR A 41 4.09 -9.03 25.95
C THR A 41 3.32 -9.75 24.85
N VAL A 42 3.92 -10.78 24.26
CA VAL A 42 3.28 -11.67 23.28
C VAL A 42 3.29 -13.11 23.79
N THR A 43 2.19 -13.82 23.56
CA THR A 43 2.08 -15.27 23.79
C THR A 43 2.11 -15.97 22.44
N ALA A 44 3.19 -16.67 22.15
CA ALA A 44 3.39 -17.41 20.91
C ALA A 44 3.83 -18.85 21.16
N THR A 45 3.41 -19.77 20.29
CA THR A 45 3.77 -21.19 20.32
C THR A 45 4.18 -21.65 18.93
N ASP A 46 4.99 -22.71 18.86
CA ASP A 46 5.36 -23.37 17.61
C ASP A 46 5.15 -24.87 17.76
N ALA A 47 4.32 -25.45 16.89
CA ALA A 47 4.05 -26.88 16.89
C ALA A 47 5.13 -27.68 16.15
N SER A 48 5.98 -26.99 15.39
CA SER A 48 7.01 -27.58 14.52
C SER A 48 8.34 -27.86 15.23
N GLY A 49 8.46 -27.47 16.51
CA GLY A 49 9.67 -27.67 17.31
C GLY A 49 10.80 -26.65 17.03
N GLY A 50 10.49 -25.58 16.31
CA GLY A 50 11.40 -24.47 16.03
C GLY A 50 11.65 -23.56 17.23
N ILE A 51 12.77 -22.86 17.22
CA ILE A 51 13.12 -21.88 18.26
C ILE A 51 12.53 -20.52 17.85
N LEU A 52 11.57 -20.04 18.65
CA LEU A 52 10.92 -18.76 18.42
C LEU A 52 11.90 -17.58 18.48
N ARG A 53 11.81 -16.70 17.47
CA ARG A 53 12.53 -15.43 17.38
C ARG A 53 11.55 -14.29 17.17
N TYR A 54 11.82 -13.16 17.81
CA TYR A 54 10.92 -12.00 17.87
C TYR A 54 11.61 -10.77 17.30
N ARG A 55 10.84 -9.97 16.57
CA ARG A 55 11.24 -8.63 16.14
C ARG A 55 10.09 -7.68 16.44
N TRP A 56 10.41 -6.55 17.05
CA TRP A 56 9.42 -5.55 17.46
C TRP A 56 9.60 -4.26 16.66
N ARG A 57 8.47 -3.68 16.24
CA ARG A 57 8.41 -2.34 15.61
C ARG A 57 7.12 -1.64 16.02
N SER A 58 7.09 -0.32 15.90
CA SER A 58 5.92 0.50 16.15
C SER A 58 5.76 1.51 15.03
N THR A 59 4.51 1.94 14.78
CA THR A 59 4.20 3.00 13.81
C THR A 59 4.75 4.33 14.31
N ASP A 60 4.59 4.58 15.61
CA ASP A 60 5.02 5.77 16.33
C ASP A 60 5.60 5.42 17.71
N GLY A 61 6.08 6.44 18.43
CA GLY A 61 6.88 6.25 19.64
C GLY A 61 8.19 5.51 19.39
N SER A 62 8.80 5.01 20.46
CA SER A 62 10.07 4.27 20.42
C SER A 62 9.92 2.92 21.09
N ILE A 63 9.98 1.84 20.29
CA ILE A 63 9.93 0.46 20.78
C ILE A 63 11.32 -0.17 20.72
N THR A 64 11.68 -0.89 21.79
CA THR A 64 12.96 -1.58 21.82
C THR A 64 12.89 -2.86 20.99
N ASN A 65 13.63 -2.95 19.89
CA ASN A 65 13.66 -4.19 19.11
C ASN A 65 14.52 -5.25 19.79
N VAL A 66 13.90 -6.17 20.54
CA VAL A 66 14.56 -7.28 21.25
C VAL A 66 14.07 -8.64 20.79
N ASN A 67 14.97 -9.63 20.74
CA ASN A 67 14.59 -11.02 20.44
C ASN A 67 14.04 -11.72 21.70
N ALA A 68 12.87 -11.28 22.16
CA ALA A 68 12.20 -11.81 23.35
C ALA A 68 10.68 -11.67 23.23
N PRO A 69 9.87 -12.49 23.95
CA PRO A 69 8.40 -12.38 23.97
C PRO A 69 7.90 -11.13 24.71
N THR A 70 8.79 -10.23 25.11
CA THR A 70 8.45 -9.00 25.80
C THR A 70 9.38 -7.89 25.36
N THR A 71 8.83 -6.69 25.18
CA THR A 71 9.58 -5.46 24.93
C THR A 71 9.06 -4.28 25.76
N THR A 72 9.81 -3.19 25.73
CA THR A 72 9.44 -1.88 26.25
C THR A 72 9.14 -0.93 25.10
N TRP A 73 8.02 -0.22 25.21
CA TRP A 73 7.57 0.77 24.24
C TRP A 73 7.28 2.10 24.94
N VAL A 74 7.97 3.15 24.51
CA VAL A 74 7.69 4.53 24.89
C VAL A 74 6.66 5.06 23.90
N LEU A 75 5.43 5.27 24.37
CA LEU A 75 4.36 5.84 23.54
C LEU A 75 4.69 7.30 23.20
N PRO A 76 4.28 7.81 22.03
CA PRO A 76 4.43 9.25 21.75
C PRO A 76 3.46 10.07 22.61
N SER A 77 3.70 11.37 22.72
CA SER A 77 2.75 12.29 23.36
C SER A 77 1.52 12.50 22.48
N GLY A 78 0.32 12.51 23.04
CA GLY A 78 -0.90 12.83 22.31
C GLY A 78 -1.98 11.76 22.46
N THR A 79 -3.21 12.16 22.15
CA THR A 79 -4.42 11.32 22.29
C THR A 79 -4.73 10.64 20.96
N GLY A 80 -4.90 9.33 20.99
CA GLY A 80 -5.36 8.54 19.85
C GLY A 80 -4.93 7.09 19.96
N LEU A 81 -4.82 6.41 18.83
CA LEU A 81 -4.39 5.02 18.72
C LEU A 81 -2.94 4.95 18.26
N HIS A 82 -2.16 4.24 19.04
CA HIS A 82 -0.77 3.93 18.74
C HIS A 82 -0.63 2.43 18.49
N PHE A 83 0.25 2.02 17.58
CA PHE A 83 0.35 0.62 17.16
C PHE A 83 1.76 0.05 17.36
N ALA A 84 1.82 -1.10 18.04
CA ALA A 84 3.01 -1.93 18.15
C ALA A 84 2.80 -3.24 17.39
N TYR A 85 3.86 -3.72 16.74
CA TYR A 85 3.88 -4.91 15.91
C TYR A 85 4.97 -5.86 16.39
N VAL A 86 4.69 -7.16 16.26
CA VAL A 86 5.68 -8.23 16.44
C VAL A 86 5.66 -9.17 15.24
N LEU A 87 6.86 -9.47 14.73
CA LEU A 87 7.08 -10.54 13.77
C LEU A 87 7.74 -11.70 14.50
N VAL A 88 7.06 -12.84 14.56
CA VAL A 88 7.52 -14.07 15.21
C VAL A 88 7.91 -15.07 14.14
N SER A 89 9.12 -15.63 14.25
CA SER A 89 9.64 -16.68 13.38
C SER A 89 9.96 -17.92 14.18
N ASN A 90 9.75 -19.12 13.63
CA ASN A 90 10.20 -20.37 14.23
C ASN A 90 11.63 -20.80 13.79
N GLY A 91 12.26 -20.03 12.89
CA GLY A 91 13.59 -20.33 12.33
C GLY A 91 13.65 -21.53 11.37
N LEU A 92 12.49 -22.10 11.04
CA LEU A 92 12.28 -23.19 10.10
C LEU A 92 11.55 -22.71 8.83
N GLY A 93 11.42 -21.40 8.64
CA GLY A 93 10.69 -20.78 7.52
C GLY A 93 9.29 -20.26 7.85
N GLY A 94 8.71 -20.59 9.01
CA GLY A 94 7.40 -20.10 9.43
C GLY A 94 7.46 -18.70 10.06
N TYR A 95 6.58 -17.80 9.64
CA TYR A 95 6.49 -16.41 10.14
C TYR A 95 5.05 -15.98 10.43
N THR A 96 4.85 -15.27 11.54
CA THR A 96 3.56 -14.70 11.93
C THR A 96 3.71 -13.27 12.42
N GLU A 97 2.95 -12.35 11.82
CA GLU A 97 2.86 -10.95 12.23
C GLU A 97 1.58 -10.72 13.06
N ARG A 98 1.69 -9.96 14.16
CA ARG A 98 0.53 -9.45 14.93
C ARG A 98 0.76 -8.03 15.41
N ARG A 99 -0.33 -7.34 15.73
CA ARG A 99 -0.31 -5.97 16.26
C ARG A 99 -1.14 -5.82 17.53
N LEU A 100 -0.75 -4.84 18.34
CA LEU A 100 -1.46 -4.35 19.51
C LEU A 100 -1.71 -2.85 19.31
N ALA A 101 -2.92 -2.39 19.58
CA ALA A 101 -3.21 -0.96 19.67
C ALA A 101 -3.31 -0.51 21.13
N ILE A 102 -2.81 0.68 21.42
CA ILE A 102 -3.03 1.37 22.70
C ILE A 102 -3.76 2.68 22.41
N ASN A 103 -4.94 2.84 23.01
CA ASN A 103 -5.73 4.07 22.98
C ASN A 103 -5.36 4.96 24.17
N THR A 104 -4.91 6.18 23.88
CA THR A 104 -4.50 7.22 24.84
C THR A 104 -5.50 8.38 24.95
N ASP A 105 -6.72 8.27 24.42
CA ASP A 105 -7.75 9.33 24.47
C ASP A 105 -8.08 9.77 25.90
N THR A 106 -8.00 8.85 26.85
CA THR A 106 -8.28 9.09 28.28
C THR A 106 -7.01 9.36 29.08
N PHE A 107 -5.85 9.43 28.42
CA PHE A 107 -4.57 9.74 29.03
C PHE A 107 -4.25 11.23 28.79
N ALA A 108 -4.08 11.99 29.87
CA ALA A 108 -3.77 13.41 29.81
C ALA A 108 -2.30 13.65 29.42
N GLY A 109 -1.92 13.29 28.20
CA GLY A 109 -0.67 13.73 27.59
C GLY A 109 -0.90 15.04 26.85
N GLU A 110 -0.12 16.08 27.15
CA GLU A 110 -0.10 17.26 26.31
C GLU A 110 0.34 16.86 24.90
N SER A 111 -0.50 17.10 23.87
CA SER A 111 -0.09 17.06 22.46
C SER A 111 1.16 17.92 22.28
N GLU A 112 2.07 17.54 21.37
CA GLU A 112 3.33 18.26 21.14
C GLU A 112 3.14 19.77 21.32
N SER A 113 3.69 20.26 22.42
CA SER A 113 3.84 21.67 22.66
C SER A 113 4.58 22.22 21.45
N GLY A 114 3.97 23.15 20.71
CA GLY A 114 4.55 23.79 19.52
C GLY A 114 5.80 24.66 19.83
N THR A 115 6.55 24.30 20.87
CA THR A 115 7.78 24.92 21.36
C THR A 115 9.05 24.35 20.72
N GLY A 116 8.93 23.29 19.91
CA GLY A 116 10.00 22.85 19.01
C GLY A 116 10.40 23.96 18.03
N PRO A 117 11.66 23.99 17.55
CA PRO A 117 12.09 24.98 16.57
C PRO A 117 11.23 24.85 15.31
N ARG A 118 10.59 25.94 14.91
CA ARG A 118 9.75 26.01 13.72
C ARG A 118 10.55 25.55 12.50
N LEU A 119 10.10 24.47 11.85
CA LEU A 119 10.68 23.99 10.60
C LEU A 119 9.92 24.59 9.41
N VAL A 120 10.67 24.87 8.35
CA VAL A 120 10.13 25.38 7.09
C VAL A 120 10.11 24.24 6.09
N ILE A 121 8.93 23.99 5.51
CA ILE A 121 8.80 23.10 4.36
C ILE A 121 9.51 23.76 3.18
N ALA A 122 10.66 23.20 2.79
CA ALA A 122 11.45 23.67 1.66
C ALA A 122 11.91 22.45 0.85
N ALA A 123 11.17 22.16 -0.22
CA ALA A 123 11.57 21.10 -1.15
C ALA A 123 12.87 21.51 -1.85
N PRO A 124 13.87 20.61 -1.92
CA PRO A 124 15.12 20.91 -2.62
C PRO A 124 14.83 21.18 -4.11
N PRO A 125 15.51 22.13 -4.76
CA PRO A 125 15.34 22.36 -6.19
C PRO A 125 15.56 21.05 -6.98
N ALA A 126 14.57 20.70 -7.80
CA ALA A 126 14.59 19.50 -8.61
C ALA A 126 13.89 19.82 -9.95
N PRO A 127 14.54 19.57 -11.10
CA PRO A 127 13.91 19.79 -12.39
C PRO A 127 12.69 18.88 -12.55
N ALA A 128 11.80 19.22 -13.48
CA ALA A 128 10.74 18.29 -13.86
C ALA A 128 11.34 16.99 -14.42
N GLN A 129 10.58 15.92 -14.23
CA GLN A 129 10.94 14.60 -14.69
C GLN A 129 11.10 14.56 -16.22
N GLN A 130 12.11 13.86 -16.71
CA GLN A 130 12.30 13.55 -18.13
C GLN A 130 12.09 12.06 -18.36
N GLY A 131 11.21 11.70 -19.29
CA GLY A 131 10.70 10.34 -19.38
C GLY A 131 9.94 9.94 -18.12
N ASP A 132 9.65 8.65 -17.97
CA ASP A 132 8.95 8.13 -16.80
C ASP A 132 9.37 6.71 -16.43
N TYR A 133 8.73 6.14 -15.41
CA TYR A 133 8.98 4.80 -14.93
C TYR A 133 8.21 3.76 -15.75
N TYR A 134 8.94 2.78 -16.27
CA TYR A 134 8.38 1.54 -16.79
C TYR A 134 8.53 0.45 -15.73
N ARG A 135 7.40 -0.12 -15.28
CA ARG A 135 7.35 -1.29 -14.39
C ARG A 135 6.80 -2.46 -15.17
N SER A 136 7.45 -3.62 -15.06
CA SER A 136 6.90 -4.87 -15.55
C SER A 136 7.50 -6.05 -14.78
N PHE A 137 7.14 -7.26 -15.19
CA PHE A 137 7.45 -8.50 -14.49
C PHE A 137 8.14 -9.47 -15.45
N THR A 138 8.78 -10.49 -14.91
CA THR A 138 9.40 -11.53 -15.72
C THR A 138 9.16 -12.90 -15.11
N ALA A 139 8.44 -13.74 -15.84
CA ALA A 139 8.35 -15.18 -15.62
C ALA A 139 9.26 -15.92 -16.62
N MET A 140 9.98 -16.95 -16.17
CA MET A 140 10.90 -17.73 -17.02
C MET A 140 10.47 -19.19 -17.20
N ALA A 141 9.42 -19.60 -16.51
CA ALA A 141 8.87 -20.95 -16.54
C ALA A 141 7.41 -20.93 -16.07
N GLN A 142 6.77 -22.10 -16.18
CA GLN A 142 5.52 -22.40 -15.49
C GLN A 142 5.77 -23.53 -14.49
N ALA A 143 4.94 -23.61 -13.46
CA ALA A 143 4.95 -24.69 -12.48
C ALA A 143 3.52 -25.14 -12.19
N THR A 144 3.37 -26.42 -11.85
CA THR A 144 2.11 -26.97 -11.35
C THR A 144 1.99 -26.67 -9.86
N SER A 145 0.87 -26.04 -9.47
CA SER A 145 0.53 -25.72 -8.10
C SER A 145 -0.01 -26.96 -7.34
N VAL A 146 -0.29 -26.78 -6.04
CA VAL A 146 -0.79 -27.86 -5.18
C VAL A 146 -2.16 -28.39 -5.62
N ASP A 147 -3.02 -27.55 -6.19
CA ASP A 147 -4.34 -27.95 -6.67
C ASP A 147 -4.32 -28.53 -8.10
N GLY A 148 -3.13 -28.63 -8.72
CA GLY A 148 -2.93 -29.17 -10.06
C GLY A 148 -3.08 -28.14 -11.18
N THR A 149 -3.33 -26.86 -10.87
CA THR A 149 -3.34 -25.78 -11.85
C THR A 149 -1.92 -25.33 -12.20
N MET A 150 -1.67 -24.93 -13.46
CA MET A 150 -0.38 -24.33 -13.83
C MET A 150 -0.40 -22.82 -13.60
N HIS A 151 0.74 -22.28 -13.14
CA HIS A 151 0.97 -20.86 -12.94
C HIS A 151 2.36 -20.40 -13.41
N ASP A 152 2.48 -19.10 -13.66
CA ASP A 152 3.71 -18.46 -14.11
C ASP A 152 4.71 -18.28 -12.96
N VAL A 153 5.98 -18.62 -13.20
CA VAL A 153 7.04 -18.58 -12.20
C VAL A 153 7.85 -17.28 -12.32
N TYR A 154 7.45 -16.29 -11.53
CA TYR A 154 8.15 -15.01 -11.41
C TYR A 154 9.59 -15.20 -10.94
N THR A 155 10.55 -14.66 -11.69
CA THR A 155 11.96 -15.01 -11.54
C THR A 155 12.77 -13.87 -10.92
N PRO A 156 13.34 -14.03 -9.71
CA PRO A 156 14.19 -13.02 -9.09
C PRO A 156 15.59 -12.93 -9.71
N GLY A 157 16.19 -11.73 -9.67
CA GLY A 157 17.58 -11.50 -10.06
C GLY A 157 17.86 -11.57 -11.55
N VAL A 158 16.83 -11.47 -12.40
CA VAL A 158 16.97 -11.40 -13.85
C VAL A 158 17.41 -10.00 -14.26
N PRO A 159 18.54 -9.83 -14.95
CA PRO A 159 18.93 -8.56 -15.53
C PRO A 159 18.04 -8.20 -16.74
N VAL A 160 17.50 -6.99 -16.73
CA VAL A 160 16.59 -6.46 -17.76
C VAL A 160 17.05 -5.09 -18.25
N TYR A 161 16.89 -4.83 -19.55
CA TYR A 161 16.91 -3.49 -20.14
C TYR A 161 15.86 -3.35 -21.25
N LEU A 162 15.38 -2.13 -21.48
CA LEU A 162 14.52 -1.80 -22.61
C LEU A 162 15.36 -1.32 -23.79
N GLN A 163 15.03 -1.80 -24.98
CA GLN A 163 15.63 -1.39 -26.25
C GLN A 163 14.58 -0.61 -27.04
N ASP A 164 14.91 0.62 -27.46
CA ASP A 164 14.00 1.46 -28.24
C ASP A 164 13.84 0.89 -29.66
N LEU A 165 12.59 0.64 -30.07
CA LEU A 165 12.29 0.08 -31.40
C LEU A 165 12.33 1.14 -32.51
N SER A 166 12.14 2.41 -32.17
CA SER A 166 12.28 3.53 -33.11
C SER A 166 13.74 3.92 -33.34
N ASN A 167 14.59 3.69 -32.33
CA ASN A 167 16.03 3.94 -32.40
C ASN A 167 16.82 2.84 -31.69
N PRO A 168 17.23 1.77 -32.40
CA PRO A 168 17.97 0.65 -31.82
C PRO A 168 19.33 1.01 -31.18
N ALA A 169 19.83 2.24 -31.33
CA ALA A 169 21.03 2.69 -30.61
C ALA A 169 20.73 3.13 -29.16
N LEU A 170 19.47 3.33 -28.78
CA LEU A 170 19.05 3.80 -27.46
C LEU A 170 18.48 2.66 -26.62
N ARG A 171 18.92 2.57 -25.36
CA ARG A 171 18.43 1.61 -24.37
C ARG A 171 18.30 2.23 -22.99
N TYR A 172 17.46 1.63 -22.16
CA TYR A 172 17.14 2.08 -20.81
C TYR A 172 17.27 0.93 -19.80
N PRO A 173 18.09 1.08 -18.74
CA PRO A 173 19.04 2.17 -18.53
C PRO A 173 20.22 2.14 -19.55
N PRO A 174 20.88 3.29 -19.81
CA PRO A 174 22.04 3.33 -20.69
C PRO A 174 23.19 2.46 -20.16
N ASN A 175 23.69 1.53 -20.98
CA ASN A 175 24.86 0.69 -20.68
C ASN A 175 24.78 -0.18 -19.40
N SER A 176 23.60 -0.37 -18.82
CA SER A 176 23.42 -1.23 -17.65
C SER A 176 22.07 -1.95 -17.68
N THR A 177 21.81 -2.81 -16.70
CA THR A 177 20.53 -3.50 -16.52
C THR A 177 20.01 -3.24 -15.11
N VAL A 178 18.69 -3.32 -14.95
CA VAL A 178 18.07 -3.45 -13.63
C VAL A 178 17.86 -4.92 -13.31
N LEU A 179 17.75 -5.29 -12.04
CA LEU A 179 17.44 -6.67 -11.64
C LEU A 179 15.97 -6.78 -11.23
N THR A 180 15.35 -7.91 -11.54
CA THR A 180 14.05 -8.26 -10.97
C THR A 180 14.16 -8.55 -9.49
N ASP A 181 13.15 -8.17 -8.72
CA ASP A 181 13.03 -8.48 -7.29
C ASP A 181 12.38 -9.86 -7.04
N LEU A 182 11.98 -10.14 -5.80
CA LEU A 182 11.39 -11.42 -5.40
C LEU A 182 9.98 -11.66 -5.93
N LYS A 183 9.33 -10.65 -6.50
CA LYS A 183 8.08 -10.78 -7.25
C LYS A 183 8.33 -10.89 -8.75
N GLY A 184 9.58 -11.02 -9.18
CA GLY A 184 9.96 -10.95 -10.58
C GLY A 184 9.79 -9.55 -11.19
N GLN A 185 9.57 -8.52 -10.37
CA GLN A 185 9.29 -7.16 -10.82
C GLN A 185 10.57 -6.41 -11.12
N TYR A 186 10.59 -5.65 -12.22
CA TYR A 186 11.63 -4.66 -12.51
C TYR A 186 11.02 -3.28 -12.77
N ILE A 187 11.80 -2.24 -12.45
CA ILE A 187 11.43 -0.84 -12.68
C ILE A 187 12.60 -0.13 -13.38
N ILE A 188 12.33 0.51 -14.51
CA ILE A 188 13.31 1.27 -15.28
C ILE A 188 12.82 2.72 -15.34
N ALA A 189 13.64 3.66 -14.88
CA ALA A 189 13.33 5.08 -14.89
C ALA A 189 13.80 5.79 -16.16
N GLY A 190 13.21 6.96 -16.43
CA GLY A 190 13.65 7.88 -17.49
C GLY A 190 13.34 7.41 -18.90
N VAL A 191 12.29 6.59 -19.07
CA VAL A 191 11.87 6.03 -20.36
C VAL A 191 10.89 6.99 -21.05
N PRO A 192 11.16 7.50 -22.25
CA PRO A 192 10.22 8.36 -22.99
C PRO A 192 8.96 7.59 -23.47
N PRO A 193 7.90 8.28 -23.92
CA PRO A 193 6.80 7.65 -24.65
C PRO A 193 7.32 6.97 -25.92
N GLY A 194 6.92 5.73 -26.16
CA GLY A 194 7.44 4.94 -27.27
C GLY A 194 7.17 3.44 -27.14
N ASN A 195 7.62 2.69 -28.15
CA ASN A 195 7.57 1.23 -28.17
C ASN A 195 8.98 0.66 -28.02
N TYR A 196 9.10 -0.39 -27.23
CA TYR A 196 10.34 -0.99 -26.77
C TYR A 196 10.29 -2.51 -26.87
N SER A 197 11.45 -3.15 -26.92
CA SER A 197 11.62 -4.55 -26.54
C SER A 197 12.30 -4.67 -25.18
N ALA A 198 11.81 -5.54 -24.31
CA ALA A 198 12.44 -5.88 -23.05
C ALA A 198 13.40 -7.05 -23.26
N ASN A 199 14.68 -6.82 -22.97
CA ASN A 199 15.74 -7.80 -23.18
C ASN A 199 16.26 -8.28 -21.83
N CYS A 200 16.20 -9.59 -21.63
CA CYS A 200 16.58 -10.27 -20.40
C CYS A 200 17.79 -11.18 -20.60
N SER A 201 18.39 -11.66 -19.50
CA SER A 201 19.37 -12.76 -19.55
C SER A 201 19.10 -13.78 -18.45
N PHE A 202 18.83 -15.02 -18.83
CA PHE A 202 18.55 -16.13 -17.92
C PHE A 202 19.60 -17.23 -18.07
N GLY A 203 20.27 -17.62 -16.97
CA GLY A 203 21.35 -18.62 -17.01
C GLY A 203 22.56 -18.21 -17.86
N GLY A 204 22.72 -16.92 -18.17
CA GLY A 204 23.72 -16.38 -19.11
C GLY A 204 23.27 -16.35 -20.57
N THR A 205 22.07 -16.81 -20.87
CA THR A 205 21.48 -16.81 -22.21
C THR A 205 20.59 -15.58 -22.39
N PRO A 206 20.75 -14.80 -23.46
CA PRO A 206 19.81 -13.74 -23.81
C PRO A 206 18.40 -14.29 -24.04
N VAL A 207 17.40 -13.63 -23.48
CA VAL A 207 15.99 -13.98 -23.60
C VAL A 207 15.22 -12.74 -23.99
N ASP A 208 14.32 -12.85 -24.97
CA ASP A 208 13.33 -11.82 -25.22
C ASP A 208 12.24 -11.94 -24.16
N CYS A 209 12.21 -10.97 -23.24
CA CYS A 209 11.17 -10.83 -22.23
C CYS A 209 10.19 -9.72 -22.61
N THR A 210 10.19 -9.29 -23.86
CA THR A 210 9.12 -8.49 -24.43
C THR A 210 7.88 -9.35 -24.43
N ASN A 211 6.92 -8.97 -23.60
CA ASN A 211 5.61 -9.58 -23.54
C ASN A 211 4.90 -9.54 -24.91
N ILE A 212 3.73 -10.19 -25.04
CA ILE A 212 2.92 -10.24 -26.26
C ILE A 212 2.94 -8.90 -27.04
N GLY A 213 3.71 -8.85 -28.13
CA GLY A 213 3.89 -7.66 -28.97
C GLY A 213 5.06 -6.77 -28.55
N THR A 214 4.80 -5.75 -27.74
CA THR A 214 5.74 -4.63 -27.49
C THR A 214 5.58 -4.02 -26.09
N ALA A 215 6.70 -3.77 -25.41
CA ALA A 215 6.72 -2.94 -24.20
C ALA A 215 6.44 -1.48 -24.59
N THR A 216 5.39 -0.87 -24.07
CA THR A 216 4.94 0.45 -24.54
C THR A 216 4.86 1.42 -23.38
N MET A 217 5.51 2.57 -23.52
CA MET A 217 5.37 3.71 -22.61
C MET A 217 4.25 4.63 -23.06
N LEU A 218 3.36 4.96 -22.12
CA LEU A 218 2.19 5.79 -22.37
C LEU A 218 2.50 7.28 -22.24
N SER A 219 1.62 8.10 -22.83
CA SER A 219 1.61 9.54 -22.63
C SER A 219 0.21 10.07 -22.30
N ASP A 220 0.14 11.24 -21.70
CA ASP A 220 -1.13 11.97 -21.58
C ASP A 220 -1.59 12.56 -22.92
N ALA A 221 -2.74 13.23 -22.93
CA ALA A 221 -3.29 13.88 -24.13
C ALA A 221 -2.37 14.97 -24.72
N SER A 222 -1.45 15.52 -23.94
CA SER A 222 -0.47 16.54 -24.35
C SER A 222 0.88 15.94 -24.79
N GLY A 223 1.04 14.62 -24.72
CA GLY A 223 2.27 13.91 -25.07
C GLY A 223 3.31 13.85 -23.94
N ARG A 224 2.96 14.23 -22.71
CA ARG A 224 3.87 14.08 -21.55
C ARG A 224 3.95 12.60 -21.16
N ALA A 225 5.15 12.15 -20.82
CA ALA A 225 5.41 10.78 -20.38
C ALA A 225 4.67 10.47 -19.08
N LEU A 226 4.18 9.23 -18.97
CA LEU A 226 3.48 8.71 -17.81
C LEU A 226 4.10 7.40 -17.35
N ALA A 227 4.09 7.19 -16.04
CA ALA A 227 4.50 5.93 -15.44
C ALA A 227 3.59 4.82 -15.94
N THR A 228 4.19 3.73 -16.42
CA THR A 228 3.46 2.60 -17.02
C THR A 228 3.77 1.34 -16.23
N SER A 229 2.73 0.65 -15.77
CA SER A 229 2.83 -0.70 -15.20
C SER A 229 2.28 -1.71 -16.21
N ASP A 230 3.16 -2.52 -16.77
CA ASP A 230 2.84 -3.54 -17.76
C ASP A 230 2.91 -4.94 -17.12
N TYR A 231 1.75 -5.55 -16.99
CA TYR A 231 1.54 -6.86 -16.36
C TYR A 231 1.55 -8.03 -17.35
N ALA A 232 1.94 -7.78 -18.60
CA ALA A 232 1.96 -8.85 -19.59
C ALA A 232 3.09 -9.86 -19.29
N GLU A 233 2.89 -11.11 -19.73
CA GLU A 233 3.81 -12.23 -19.48
C GLU A 233 4.36 -12.77 -20.83
N PRO A 234 5.50 -13.48 -20.83
CA PRO A 234 6.06 -14.06 -22.06
C PRO A 234 5.16 -15.16 -22.62
N LEU A 235 5.14 -15.29 -23.95
CA LEU A 235 4.43 -16.40 -24.60
C LEU A 235 5.10 -17.74 -24.23
N VAL A 236 4.31 -18.76 -23.89
CA VAL A 236 4.80 -20.10 -23.48
C VAL A 236 5.79 -20.71 -24.50
N GLY A 237 5.70 -20.33 -25.77
CA GLY A 237 6.62 -20.78 -26.83
C GLY A 237 7.96 -20.04 -26.95
N SER A 238 8.14 -18.91 -26.25
CA SER A 238 9.38 -18.11 -26.24
C SER A 238 10.20 -18.24 -24.96
N LEU A 239 9.70 -19.01 -23.97
CA LEU A 239 10.40 -19.23 -22.71
C LEU A 239 11.65 -20.09 -22.90
N PRO A 240 12.75 -19.78 -22.20
CA PRO A 240 13.93 -20.64 -22.19
C PRO A 240 13.60 -21.98 -21.50
N SER A 241 14.33 -23.03 -21.87
CA SER A 241 14.26 -24.30 -21.16
C SER A 241 14.76 -24.14 -19.72
N ALA A 242 13.92 -24.56 -18.77
CA ALA A 242 14.14 -24.35 -17.35
C ALA A 242 13.66 -25.53 -16.50
N ILE A 243 14.19 -25.61 -15.29
CA ILE A 243 13.75 -26.53 -14.24
C ILE A 243 13.02 -25.69 -13.19
N SER A 244 11.74 -25.94 -13.00
CA SER A 244 10.85 -25.18 -12.12
C SER A 244 10.16 -26.06 -11.10
N GLY A 245 9.57 -25.42 -10.09
CA GLY A 245 8.71 -26.04 -9.09
C GLY A 245 8.42 -25.05 -7.97
N SER A 246 7.74 -25.52 -6.93
CA SER A 246 7.44 -24.70 -5.75
C SER A 246 7.87 -25.38 -4.45
N LEU A 247 8.03 -24.60 -3.39
CA LEU A 247 8.33 -25.05 -2.04
C LEU A 247 7.42 -24.31 -1.05
N THR A 248 6.56 -25.06 -0.37
CA THR A 248 5.68 -24.53 0.67
C THR A 248 5.95 -25.18 2.04
N LEU A 249 5.40 -24.55 3.07
CA LEU A 249 5.21 -25.15 4.39
C LEU A 249 3.98 -26.09 4.38
N ASP A 250 3.67 -26.73 5.51
CA ASP A 250 2.55 -27.68 5.64
C ASP A 250 1.17 -27.04 5.43
N ASP A 251 1.03 -25.75 5.72
CA ASP A 251 -0.19 -24.95 5.52
C ASP A 251 -0.24 -24.28 4.14
N HIS A 252 0.67 -24.65 3.23
CA HIS A 252 0.87 -24.06 1.90
C HIS A 252 1.38 -22.61 1.89
N SER A 253 1.70 -22.02 3.05
CA SER A 253 2.39 -20.74 3.06
C SER A 253 3.81 -20.86 2.48
N PRO A 254 4.34 -19.79 1.85
CA PRO A 254 5.70 -19.81 1.34
C PRO A 254 6.71 -19.92 2.49
N CYS A 255 7.85 -20.55 2.22
CA CYS A 255 8.96 -20.55 3.17
C CYS A 255 9.55 -19.14 3.30
N GLY A 256 9.42 -18.54 4.47
CA GLY A 256 9.98 -17.24 4.80
C GLY A 256 8.94 -16.11 4.81
N THR A 257 9.40 -14.87 4.65
CA THR A 257 8.53 -13.69 4.55
C THR A 257 9.28 -12.54 3.90
N ILE A 258 8.56 -11.71 3.14
CA ILE A 258 9.01 -10.40 2.70
C ILE A 258 8.13 -9.37 3.42
N ASN A 259 8.79 -8.45 4.11
CA ASN A 259 8.14 -7.48 4.97
C ASN A 259 8.94 -6.18 5.04
N GLU A 260 8.50 -5.18 4.28
CA GLU A 260 9.10 -3.86 4.17
C GLU A 260 9.05 -3.12 5.51
N PHE A 261 7.95 -3.30 6.26
CA PHE A 261 7.79 -2.67 7.56
C PHE A 261 8.83 -3.17 8.55
N PHE A 262 9.16 -4.47 8.54
CA PHE A 262 10.23 -5.04 9.35
C PHE A 262 11.62 -4.98 8.71
N GLY A 263 11.71 -4.65 7.42
CA GLY A 263 12.94 -4.68 6.62
C GLY A 263 13.50 -6.09 6.50
N ILE A 264 12.64 -7.07 6.24
CA ILE A 264 12.99 -8.48 6.14
C ILE A 264 12.68 -9.02 4.76
N GLU A 265 13.66 -9.74 4.22
CA GLU A 265 13.52 -10.64 3.08
C GLU A 265 14.11 -11.98 3.50
N SER A 266 13.26 -12.95 3.82
CA SER A 266 13.65 -14.35 4.01
C SER A 266 12.90 -15.18 2.98
N THR A 267 13.61 -15.92 2.14
CA THR A 267 13.03 -16.90 1.22
C THR A 267 13.93 -18.15 1.18
N ALA A 268 13.37 -19.28 0.77
CA ALA A 268 14.15 -20.49 0.58
C ALA A 268 15.18 -20.37 -0.57
N ARG A 269 16.08 -21.34 -0.65
CA ARG A 269 17.07 -21.48 -1.75
C ARG A 269 16.87 -22.80 -2.47
N ALA A 270 16.90 -22.77 -3.80
CA ALA A 270 16.93 -23.95 -4.66
C ALA A 270 18.34 -24.15 -5.22
N THR A 271 18.84 -25.39 -5.19
CA THR A 271 20.18 -25.75 -5.68
C THR A 271 20.07 -26.93 -6.64
N LEU A 272 20.36 -26.70 -7.92
CA LEU A 272 20.40 -27.73 -8.94
C LEU A 272 21.66 -28.58 -8.79
N ARG A 273 21.52 -29.91 -8.83
CA ARG A 273 22.62 -30.86 -8.66
C ARG A 273 22.67 -31.92 -9.74
N ASP A 274 23.86 -32.44 -10.00
CA ASP A 274 24.04 -33.65 -10.80
C ASP A 274 23.93 -34.93 -9.97
N ALA A 275 24.03 -36.10 -10.61
CA ALA A 275 23.93 -37.40 -9.96
C ALA A 275 25.04 -37.70 -8.94
N SER A 276 26.14 -36.91 -8.93
CA SER A 276 27.19 -36.99 -7.92
C SER A 276 26.94 -36.08 -6.71
N GLY A 277 25.90 -35.25 -6.76
CA GLY A 277 25.59 -34.23 -5.77
C GLY A 277 26.32 -32.89 -5.99
N ALA A 278 27.04 -32.73 -7.10
CA ALA A 278 27.75 -31.49 -7.40
C ALA A 278 26.75 -30.38 -7.79
N THR A 279 26.99 -29.15 -7.32
CA THR A 279 26.11 -28.01 -7.60
C THR A 279 26.32 -27.50 -9.03
N LEU A 280 25.24 -27.39 -9.79
CA LEU A 280 25.21 -26.90 -11.17
C LEU A 280 24.71 -25.45 -11.27
N ALA A 281 23.74 -25.08 -10.43
CA ALA A 281 23.16 -23.74 -10.37
C ALA A 281 22.45 -23.52 -9.02
N THR A 282 22.21 -22.26 -8.67
CA THR A 282 21.41 -21.90 -7.49
C THR A 282 20.45 -20.77 -7.84
N ALA A 283 19.27 -20.78 -7.23
CA ALA A 283 18.27 -19.71 -7.33
C ALA A 283 17.68 -19.40 -5.94
N ARG A 284 17.18 -18.18 -5.77
CA ARG A 284 16.27 -17.88 -4.66
C ARG A 284 14.89 -18.39 -5.02
N VAL A 285 14.19 -18.92 -4.04
CA VAL A 285 12.73 -19.08 -4.12
C VAL A 285 12.13 -17.67 -4.03
N ASN A 286 11.15 -17.38 -4.88
CA ASN A 286 10.46 -16.10 -4.98
C ASN A 286 9.48 -15.91 -3.80
N GLU A 287 8.74 -14.79 -3.78
CA GLU A 287 7.77 -14.51 -2.70
C GLU A 287 6.61 -15.51 -2.62
N PHE A 288 6.23 -16.09 -3.75
CA PHE A 288 5.11 -17.02 -3.88
C PHE A 288 5.49 -18.47 -3.53
N GLY A 289 6.77 -18.73 -3.25
CA GLY A 289 7.27 -20.08 -2.99
C GLY A 289 7.79 -20.80 -4.22
N ASP A 290 7.88 -20.14 -5.38
CA ASP A 290 8.34 -20.77 -6.62
C ASP A 290 9.83 -20.57 -6.87
N TYR A 291 10.43 -21.49 -7.61
CA TYR A 291 11.78 -21.36 -8.10
C TYR A 291 11.89 -21.76 -9.56
N VAL A 292 12.91 -21.20 -10.21
CA VAL A 292 13.29 -21.58 -11.56
C VAL A 292 14.81 -21.58 -11.68
N LEU A 293 15.33 -22.60 -12.34
CA LEU A 293 16.76 -22.86 -12.53
C LEU A 293 17.03 -23.07 -14.02
N PRO A 294 18.18 -22.61 -14.55
CA PRO A 294 18.53 -22.84 -15.93
C PRO A 294 18.75 -24.33 -16.21
N SER A 295 18.24 -24.82 -17.33
CA SER A 295 18.40 -26.23 -17.73
C SER A 295 19.89 -26.63 -17.85
N LYS A 296 20.20 -27.85 -17.39
CA LYS A 296 21.52 -28.50 -17.50
C LYS A 296 21.32 -29.98 -17.85
N SER A 297 22.01 -30.46 -18.88
CA SER A 297 21.82 -31.83 -19.40
C SER A 297 22.19 -32.93 -18.41
N ASN A 298 23.03 -32.65 -17.40
CA ASN A 298 23.42 -33.57 -16.34
C ASN A 298 22.68 -33.31 -15.01
N ALA A 299 21.61 -32.51 -15.02
CA ALA A 299 20.77 -32.29 -13.86
C ALA A 299 20.10 -33.59 -13.39
N ALA A 300 20.08 -33.82 -12.08
CA ALA A 300 19.52 -35.01 -11.46
C ALA A 300 18.56 -34.69 -10.30
N SER A 301 18.81 -33.64 -9.52
CA SER A 301 17.93 -33.22 -8.44
C SER A 301 18.00 -31.73 -8.14
N VAL A 302 17.00 -31.22 -7.42
CA VAL A 302 16.99 -29.88 -6.81
C VAL A 302 16.94 -30.04 -5.29
N LEU A 303 17.96 -29.53 -4.60
CA LEU A 303 17.94 -29.41 -3.13
C LEU A 303 17.30 -28.07 -2.74
N LEU A 304 16.21 -28.16 -2.00
CA LEU A 304 15.43 -27.04 -1.48
C LEU A 304 15.74 -26.85 0.01
N GLN A 305 16.31 -25.70 0.35
CA GLN A 305 16.66 -25.35 1.73
C GLN A 305 15.79 -24.20 2.22
N CYS A 306 14.97 -24.48 3.22
CA CYS A 306 14.12 -23.52 3.92
C CYS A 306 14.71 -23.21 5.30
N GLU A 307 15.39 -22.07 5.45
CA GLU A 307 16.09 -21.69 6.69
C GLU A 307 16.86 -22.85 7.35
N ASN A 308 16.54 -23.22 8.60
CA ASN A 308 17.16 -24.34 9.32
C ASN A 308 16.32 -25.62 9.29
N ALA A 309 15.25 -25.68 8.49
CA ALA A 309 14.47 -26.90 8.32
C ALA A 309 15.28 -27.98 7.61
N ALA A 310 14.83 -29.23 7.73
CA ALA A 310 15.40 -30.33 6.97
C ALA A 310 15.26 -30.03 5.47
N PRO A 311 16.33 -30.19 4.67
CA PRO A 311 16.24 -29.92 3.24
C PRO A 311 15.31 -30.92 2.55
N VAL A 312 14.63 -30.46 1.53
CA VAL A 312 13.79 -31.29 0.66
C VAL A 312 14.52 -31.52 -0.65
N GLU A 313 14.62 -32.78 -1.08
CA GLU A 313 15.24 -33.13 -2.36
C GLU A 313 14.17 -33.53 -3.37
N ALA A 314 14.07 -32.77 -4.46
CA ALA A 314 13.17 -33.06 -5.58
C ALA A 314 13.98 -33.73 -6.70
N THR A 315 13.71 -35.01 -6.97
CA THR A 315 14.37 -35.76 -8.04
C THR A 315 13.83 -35.32 -9.40
N ILE A 316 14.72 -35.19 -10.39
CA ILE A 316 14.35 -34.93 -11.78
C ILE A 316 14.25 -36.29 -12.48
N PRO A 317 13.04 -36.81 -12.78
CA PRO A 317 12.89 -38.15 -13.34
C PRO A 317 13.40 -38.24 -14.78
N ALA A 318 13.11 -37.23 -15.60
CA ALA A 318 13.63 -37.04 -16.94
C ALA A 318 13.44 -35.57 -17.33
N LEU A 319 14.33 -35.07 -18.18
CA LEU A 319 14.11 -33.79 -18.84
C LEU A 319 13.19 -33.99 -20.05
N ASP A 320 12.35 -32.99 -20.32
CA ASP A 320 11.55 -32.96 -21.54
C ASP A 320 12.41 -32.81 -22.80
N THR A 321 11.78 -32.81 -23.97
CA THR A 321 12.47 -32.69 -25.27
C THR A 321 13.23 -31.38 -25.45
N ASN A 322 12.86 -30.34 -24.70
CA ASN A 322 13.52 -29.04 -24.69
C ASN A 322 14.56 -28.94 -23.58
N GLY A 323 14.73 -29.96 -22.73
CA GLY A 323 15.64 -29.99 -21.60
C GLY A 323 15.04 -29.43 -20.30
N GLY A 324 13.75 -29.15 -20.24
CA GLY A 324 13.06 -28.59 -19.08
C GLY A 324 12.50 -29.66 -18.14
N ALA A 325 12.03 -29.24 -16.97
CA ALA A 325 11.25 -30.09 -16.06
C ALA A 325 10.43 -29.23 -15.10
N ASP A 326 9.15 -29.56 -14.94
CA ASP A 326 8.33 -29.10 -13.82
C ASP A 326 8.36 -30.17 -12.72
N LEU A 327 8.88 -29.81 -11.56
CA LEU A 327 8.98 -30.71 -10.40
C LEU A 327 7.73 -30.66 -9.51
N GLY A 328 6.77 -29.79 -9.83
CA GLY A 328 5.57 -29.57 -9.05
C GLY A 328 5.85 -29.04 -7.64
N PRO A 329 4.87 -29.17 -6.73
CA PRO A 329 5.00 -28.67 -5.37
C PRO A 329 5.83 -29.61 -4.49
N ALA A 330 6.86 -29.06 -3.87
CA ALA A 330 7.57 -29.67 -2.75
C ALA A 330 7.11 -29.05 -1.43
N LYS A 331 7.24 -29.81 -0.33
CA LYS A 331 6.74 -29.41 0.99
C LYS A 331 7.76 -29.66 2.08
N VAL A 332 7.94 -28.68 2.96
CA VAL A 332 8.71 -28.84 4.21
C VAL A 332 7.82 -29.49 5.26
N ALA A 333 7.80 -30.82 5.28
CA ALA A 333 6.91 -31.59 6.16
C ALA A 333 7.15 -31.30 7.66
N GLY A 334 6.07 -31.14 8.41
CA GLY A 334 6.05 -30.86 9.85
C GLY A 334 6.24 -29.39 10.21
N VAL A 335 6.42 -28.48 9.25
CA VAL A 335 6.69 -27.07 9.49
C VAL A 335 5.47 -26.22 9.17
N ASN A 336 4.98 -25.45 10.14
CA ASN A 336 3.92 -24.46 9.99
C ASN A 336 4.38 -23.10 10.57
N PRO A 337 3.79 -21.97 10.20
CA PRO A 337 3.99 -20.70 10.88
C PRO A 337 3.67 -20.78 12.39
N PRO A 338 4.41 -20.06 13.25
CA PRO A 338 4.14 -20.04 14.69
C PRO A 338 2.78 -19.39 14.99
N THR A 339 2.06 -19.88 16.00
CA THR A 339 0.78 -19.30 16.40
C THR A 339 0.99 -18.21 17.44
N VAL A 340 0.45 -17.01 17.20
CA VAL A 340 0.39 -15.94 18.21
C VAL A 340 -1.02 -15.90 18.79
N ALA A 341 -1.16 -16.35 20.04
CA ALA A 341 -2.45 -16.46 20.73
C ALA A 341 -2.94 -15.13 21.33
N GLY A 342 -2.04 -14.18 21.56
CA GLY A 342 -2.42 -12.86 22.07
C GLY A 342 -1.24 -11.93 22.32
N MET A 343 -1.54 -10.64 22.43
CA MET A 343 -0.63 -9.61 22.89
C MET A 343 -1.28 -8.81 24.02
N SER A 344 -0.50 -8.37 25.00
CA SER A 344 -0.96 -7.51 26.08
C SER A 344 0.04 -6.42 26.40
N ALA A 345 -0.39 -5.38 27.09
CA ALA A 345 0.47 -4.33 27.60
C ALA A 345 0.21 -4.06 29.09
N SER A 346 1.24 -3.65 29.81
CA SER A 346 1.11 -3.16 31.18
C SER A 346 1.83 -1.83 31.38
N LEU A 347 1.26 -1.01 32.27
CA LEU A 347 1.80 0.26 32.72
C LEU A 347 2.05 0.16 34.22
N ASN A 348 3.28 0.41 34.68
CA ASN A 348 3.67 0.32 36.08
C ASN A 348 3.29 -1.04 36.74
N GLY A 349 3.35 -2.13 35.96
CA GLY A 349 2.99 -3.48 36.40
C GLY A 349 1.50 -3.82 36.31
N ASN A 350 0.62 -2.84 36.08
CA ASN A 350 -0.82 -3.06 35.94
C ASN A 350 -1.17 -3.36 34.48
N GLN A 351 -1.93 -4.44 34.24
CA GLN A 351 -2.40 -4.80 32.90
C GLN A 351 -3.35 -3.73 32.36
N LEU A 352 -3.14 -3.33 31.11
CA LEU A 352 -4.04 -2.45 30.38
C LEU A 352 -5.18 -3.28 29.77
N ASN A 353 -6.42 -2.83 29.91
CA ASN A 353 -7.62 -3.47 29.38
C ASN A 353 -8.69 -2.41 29.04
N ALA A 354 -9.88 -2.84 28.63
CA ALA A 354 -10.98 -1.95 28.23
C ALA A 354 -11.45 -0.95 29.31
N THR A 355 -11.07 -1.15 30.58
CA THR A 355 -11.45 -0.30 31.72
C THR A 355 -10.29 0.53 32.28
N THR A 356 -9.08 0.42 31.73
CA THR A 356 -7.92 1.19 32.18
C THR A 356 -7.70 2.45 31.33
N SER A 357 -6.82 3.35 31.80
CA SER A 357 -6.28 4.46 31.00
C SER A 357 -4.75 4.38 31.03
N PRO A 358 -4.06 4.23 29.89
CA PRO A 358 -4.61 4.01 28.54
C PRO A 358 -5.29 2.63 28.38
N VAL A 359 -6.05 2.43 27.29
CA VAL A 359 -6.70 1.15 26.96
C VAL A 359 -5.80 0.37 26.00
N ALA A 360 -5.54 -0.92 26.27
CA ALA A 360 -4.89 -1.80 25.30
C ALA A 360 -5.92 -2.69 24.60
N LEU A 361 -5.84 -2.74 23.27
CA LEU A 361 -6.70 -3.53 22.40
C LEU A 361 -5.83 -4.49 21.60
N PHE A 362 -5.93 -5.79 21.88
CA PHE A 362 -5.40 -6.80 20.97
C PHE A 362 -6.29 -6.82 19.74
N LEU A 363 -5.69 -6.54 18.59
CA LEU A 363 -6.40 -6.54 17.32
C LEU A 363 -6.16 -7.90 16.65
N PRO A 364 -7.16 -8.81 16.66
CA PRO A 364 -7.02 -10.07 15.95
C PRO A 364 -6.81 -9.82 14.45
N PRO A 365 -6.25 -10.78 13.70
CA PRO A 365 -6.23 -10.71 12.24
C PRO A 365 -7.65 -10.50 11.72
N HIS A 366 -7.82 -9.67 10.68
CA HIS A 366 -9.10 -9.37 10.03
C HIS A 366 -9.67 -10.58 9.23
N THR A 367 -9.37 -11.81 9.65
CA THR A 367 -9.64 -13.03 8.89
C THR A 367 -10.83 -13.83 9.41
N GLN A 368 -11.49 -13.46 10.52
CA GLN A 368 -12.60 -14.24 11.09
C GLN A 368 -13.71 -13.34 11.68
N PHE A 369 -14.98 -13.73 11.49
CA PHE A 369 -16.11 -13.14 12.23
C PHE A 369 -16.22 -13.73 13.64
N PRO A 370 -16.57 -12.93 14.67
CA PRO A 370 -16.72 -13.36 16.07
C PRO A 370 -17.74 -14.47 16.40
N ASP A 371 -18.73 -14.77 15.54
CA ASP A 371 -19.84 -15.68 15.91
C ASP A 371 -19.61 -17.15 15.47
N ASP A 372 -19.81 -18.10 16.40
CA ASP A 372 -19.59 -19.57 16.34
C ASP A 372 -20.44 -20.37 15.29
N VAL A 373 -20.49 -19.94 14.04
CA VAL A 373 -20.98 -20.72 12.88
C VAL A 373 -19.75 -20.98 12.00
N PRO A 374 -19.58 -22.15 11.32
CA PRO A 374 -18.36 -22.43 10.55
C PRO A 374 -18.00 -21.19 9.74
N PRO A 375 -16.74 -20.72 9.81
CA PRO A 375 -16.42 -19.37 9.42
C PRO A 375 -16.95 -19.17 8.01
N THR A 376 -17.76 -18.14 7.78
CA THR A 376 -17.69 -17.52 6.46
C THR A 376 -16.45 -16.67 6.56
N ASP A 377 -15.31 -17.22 6.14
CA ASP A 377 -14.08 -16.44 6.03
C ASP A 377 -14.38 -15.15 5.25
N PHE A 378 -13.73 -14.04 5.62
CA PHE A 378 -13.88 -12.82 4.82
C PHE A 378 -13.44 -13.13 3.38
N PRO A 379 -14.15 -12.65 2.34
CA PRO A 379 -13.75 -12.90 0.95
C PRO A 379 -12.27 -12.60 0.68
N SER A 380 -11.74 -11.55 1.31
CA SER A 380 -10.33 -11.17 1.22
C SER A 380 -9.33 -12.25 1.68
N ASN A 381 -9.73 -13.25 2.48
CA ASN A 381 -8.85 -14.30 2.98
C ASN A 381 -8.26 -15.17 1.86
N ILE A 382 -8.91 -15.21 0.69
CA ILE A 382 -8.38 -15.89 -0.50
C ILE A 382 -6.99 -15.37 -0.89
N LEU A 383 -6.70 -14.10 -0.58
CA LEU A 383 -5.35 -13.55 -0.64
C LEU A 383 -4.68 -13.77 0.72
N ALA A 384 -3.89 -14.83 0.88
CA ALA A 384 -3.14 -15.04 2.11
C ALA A 384 -2.07 -13.96 2.38
N ARG A 385 -1.63 -13.26 1.33
CA ARG A 385 -0.58 -12.23 1.41
C ARG A 385 -1.07 -10.97 2.14
N ALA A 386 -0.23 -10.53 3.09
CA ALA A 386 -0.45 -9.33 3.92
C ALA A 386 -0.33 -8.01 3.12
N ASP A 387 0.14 -8.09 1.88
CA ASP A 387 0.45 -6.95 1.04
C ASP A 387 -0.37 -6.96 -0.27
N GLY A 388 -1.50 -7.68 -0.27
CA GLY A 388 -2.40 -7.83 -1.44
C GLY A 388 -3.29 -6.62 -1.71
N PHE A 389 -3.59 -5.83 -0.68
CA PHE A 389 -4.48 -4.66 -0.76
C PHE A 389 -3.69 -3.36 -0.61
N LEU A 390 -4.19 -2.28 -1.22
CA LEU A 390 -3.51 -0.98 -1.31
C LEU A 390 -2.08 -1.10 -1.86
N ALA A 391 -1.88 -2.01 -2.81
CA ALA A 391 -0.56 -2.41 -3.28
C ALA A 391 -0.48 -2.63 -4.80
N SER A 392 -1.56 -2.41 -5.55
CA SER A 392 -1.57 -2.65 -7.01
C SER A 392 -0.49 -1.83 -7.74
N LYS A 393 -0.22 -0.59 -7.32
CA LYS A 393 0.88 0.22 -7.85
C LYS A 393 2.28 -0.15 -7.30
N GLY A 394 2.37 -1.17 -6.46
CA GLY A 394 3.58 -1.64 -5.78
C GLY A 394 3.74 -1.07 -4.36
N LEU A 395 4.80 -1.50 -3.68
CA LEU A 395 5.07 -1.21 -2.27
C LEU A 395 6.37 -0.44 -2.11
N ASP A 396 6.30 0.62 -1.30
CA ASP A 396 7.47 1.39 -0.88
C ASP A 396 8.18 0.74 0.31
N THR A 397 9.44 1.13 0.49
CA THR A 397 10.22 0.80 1.68
C THR A 397 10.34 2.01 2.59
N ARG A 398 10.80 1.79 3.83
CA ARG A 398 11.14 2.90 4.75
C ARG A 398 12.12 3.89 4.13
N ARG A 399 13.09 3.40 3.35
CA ARG A 399 14.06 4.25 2.68
C ARG A 399 13.42 5.02 1.52
N GLY A 400 12.59 4.38 0.72
CA GLY A 400 11.78 5.03 -0.32
C GLY A 400 10.92 6.17 0.24
N ALA A 401 10.15 5.91 1.30
CA ALA A 401 9.34 6.94 1.97
C ALA A 401 10.15 8.12 2.48
N CYS A 402 11.31 7.88 3.10
CA CYS A 402 12.17 8.97 3.53
C CYS A 402 12.68 9.79 2.33
N GLN A 403 13.11 9.14 1.25
CA GLN A 403 13.58 9.83 0.05
C GLN A 403 12.46 10.63 -0.61
N TYR A 404 11.23 10.11 -0.61
CA TYR A 404 10.05 10.85 -1.04
C TYR A 404 9.83 12.10 -0.19
N TYR A 405 9.80 11.95 1.15
CA TYR A 405 9.67 13.08 2.06
C TYR A 405 10.80 14.10 1.92
N LYS A 406 12.02 13.66 1.59
CA LYS A 406 13.12 14.55 1.30
C LYS A 406 12.88 15.32 -0.01
N ALA A 407 12.45 14.63 -1.07
CA ALA A 407 12.14 15.24 -2.37
C ALA A 407 11.03 16.30 -2.26
N VAL A 408 10.03 16.08 -1.40
CA VAL A 408 8.91 17.03 -1.21
C VAL A 408 9.12 18.04 -0.06
N GLY A 409 10.30 18.04 0.57
CA GLY A 409 10.69 19.00 1.61
C GLY A 409 10.02 18.82 2.97
N ALA A 410 9.56 17.60 3.28
CA ALA A 410 8.96 17.24 4.57
C ALA A 410 9.99 16.76 5.60
N VAL A 411 11.21 16.42 5.16
CA VAL A 411 12.36 16.12 6.03
C VAL A 411 13.61 16.81 5.51
N ALA A 412 14.56 17.10 6.40
CA ALA A 412 15.85 17.66 6.01
C ALA A 412 16.77 16.60 5.37
N ASN A 413 16.77 15.38 5.88
CA ASN A 413 17.58 14.28 5.34
C ASN A 413 17.06 12.89 5.75
N CYS A 414 17.74 11.85 5.27
CA CYS A 414 17.45 10.45 5.58
C CYS A 414 18.62 9.77 6.27
N GLY A 415 18.33 9.02 7.33
CA GLY A 415 19.27 8.07 7.90
C GLY A 415 19.49 6.86 6.98
N ALA A 416 20.56 6.10 7.21
CA ALA A 416 20.91 4.93 6.39
C ALA A 416 19.78 3.88 6.31
N SER A 417 19.04 3.69 7.41
CA SER A 417 17.89 2.77 7.48
C SER A 417 16.56 3.41 7.09
N GLY A 418 16.56 4.63 6.53
CA GLY A 418 15.36 5.38 6.16
C GLY A 418 14.65 6.08 7.31
N ASN A 419 15.30 6.26 8.46
CA ASN A 419 14.74 7.10 9.54
C ASN A 419 14.70 8.57 9.10
N LEU A 420 13.62 9.27 9.45
CA LEU A 420 13.41 10.66 9.09
C LEU A 420 14.33 11.57 9.93
N ILE A 421 15.06 12.50 9.29
CA ILE A 421 15.91 13.48 9.98
C ILE A 421 15.33 14.88 9.76
N GLY A 422 15.01 15.58 10.86
CA GLY A 422 14.36 16.89 10.84
C GLY A 422 12.97 16.87 10.18
N PRO A 423 12.04 15.97 10.61
CA PRO A 423 10.70 15.92 10.06
C PRO A 423 9.87 17.14 10.48
N VAL A 424 9.01 17.61 9.57
CA VAL A 424 8.04 18.67 9.87
C VAL A 424 6.90 18.14 10.75
N SER A 425 6.36 18.99 11.62
CA SER A 425 5.15 18.65 12.39
C SER A 425 3.87 18.93 11.59
N PHE A 426 2.75 18.36 12.04
CA PHE A 426 1.42 18.68 11.48
C PHE A 426 1.13 20.19 11.55
N ASN A 427 1.52 20.85 12.64
CA ASN A 427 1.42 22.29 12.81
C ASN A 427 2.28 23.09 11.82
N ASP A 428 3.48 22.60 11.49
CA ASP A 428 4.33 23.22 10.47
C ASP A 428 3.69 23.14 9.08
N TRP A 429 3.11 21.98 8.74
CA TRP A 429 2.35 21.82 7.51
C TRP A 429 1.12 22.75 7.48
N GLN A 430 0.30 22.76 8.54
CA GLN A 430 -0.90 23.62 8.58
C GLN A 430 -0.55 25.11 8.41
N ARG A 431 0.56 25.56 9.02
CA ARG A 431 1.10 26.92 8.82
C ARG A 431 1.52 27.16 7.38
N ALA A 432 2.26 26.22 6.79
CA ALA A 432 2.81 26.36 5.45
C ALA A 432 1.70 26.47 4.39
N VAL A 433 0.63 25.68 4.53
CA VAL A 433 -0.49 25.67 3.59
C VAL A 433 -1.60 26.66 3.94
N LYS A 434 -1.53 27.27 5.14
CA LYS A 434 -2.51 28.20 5.70
C LYS A 434 -3.90 27.56 5.82
N ILE A 435 -4.01 26.48 6.59
CA ILE A 435 -5.29 25.82 6.89
C ILE A 435 -5.58 25.83 8.40
N GLY A 436 -6.85 25.66 8.76
CA GLY A 436 -7.30 25.67 10.14
C GLY A 436 -7.06 27.03 10.79
N ARG A 437 -6.46 27.06 11.98
CA ARG A 437 -6.16 28.31 12.70
C ARG A 437 -5.16 29.24 11.98
N PHE A 438 -4.51 28.75 10.93
CA PHE A 438 -3.55 29.53 10.13
C PHE A 438 -4.13 29.99 8.79
N ALA A 439 -5.43 29.76 8.55
CA ALA A 439 -6.11 30.24 7.35
C ALA A 439 -6.03 31.77 7.24
N THR A 440 -5.95 32.28 6.01
CA THR A 440 -6.02 33.73 5.78
C THR A 440 -7.45 34.19 6.02
N ASP A 441 -7.61 35.32 6.72
CA ASP A 441 -8.92 35.91 7.01
C ASP A 441 -9.77 36.05 5.73
N GLY A 442 -11.03 35.64 5.82
CA GLY A 442 -11.99 35.71 4.72
C GLY A 442 -11.93 34.55 3.71
N VAL A 443 -10.97 33.63 3.82
CA VAL A 443 -10.93 32.43 2.98
C VAL A 443 -11.60 31.26 3.70
N PRO A 444 -12.71 30.69 3.18
CA PRO A 444 -13.45 29.65 3.86
C PRO A 444 -12.68 28.32 3.88
N THR A 445 -12.68 27.65 5.04
CA THR A 445 -12.35 26.22 5.15
C THR A 445 -13.65 25.44 5.24
N PHE A 446 -13.83 24.45 4.37
CA PHE A 446 -15.01 23.58 4.39
C PHE A 446 -14.69 22.29 5.14
N LYS A 447 -15.70 21.72 5.82
CA LYS A 447 -15.56 20.54 6.68
C LYS A 447 -16.73 19.59 6.48
N ALA A 448 -16.45 18.28 6.49
CA ALA A 448 -17.45 17.23 6.57
C ALA A 448 -16.98 16.09 7.47
N SER A 449 -17.93 15.41 8.11
CA SER A 449 -17.72 14.28 9.01
C SER A 449 -18.67 13.13 8.67
N TYR A 450 -18.11 11.98 8.30
CA TYR A 450 -18.87 10.83 7.79
C TYR A 450 -18.01 9.57 7.93
N ILE A 451 -18.60 8.40 7.66
CA ILE A 451 -17.84 7.16 7.53
C ILE A 451 -17.73 6.86 6.05
N ASN A 452 -16.52 6.67 5.54
CA ASN A 452 -16.37 6.18 4.17
C ASN A 452 -16.48 4.65 4.19
N ALA A 453 -17.71 4.16 4.13
CA ALA A 453 -18.02 2.75 4.31
C ALA A 453 -17.55 1.89 3.16
N VAL A 454 -17.33 2.45 1.96
CA VAL A 454 -16.87 1.67 0.81
C VAL A 454 -15.34 1.61 0.69
N ASP A 455 -14.63 2.70 1.01
CA ASP A 455 -13.18 2.77 0.92
C ASP A 455 -12.49 1.99 2.05
N LEU A 456 -12.39 2.53 3.26
CA LEU A 456 -11.62 1.94 4.37
C LEU A 456 -12.46 1.63 5.62
N ASN A 457 -13.77 1.90 5.62
CA ASN A 457 -14.62 1.85 6.81
C ASN A 457 -14.04 2.66 8.00
N LEU A 458 -13.47 3.82 7.70
CA LEU A 458 -12.98 4.77 8.72
C LEU A 458 -13.95 5.92 8.88
N ALA A 459 -14.18 6.32 10.13
CA ALA A 459 -14.85 7.58 10.43
C ALA A 459 -13.88 8.73 10.15
N ARG A 460 -14.31 9.70 9.35
CA ARG A 460 -13.46 10.75 8.80
C ARG A 460 -13.93 12.11 9.26
N VAL A 461 -12.98 12.96 9.65
CA VAL A 461 -13.17 14.40 9.73
C VAL A 461 -12.32 15.04 8.64
N HIS A 462 -12.97 15.46 7.56
CA HIS A 462 -12.31 16.04 6.41
C HIS A 462 -12.38 17.57 6.46
N GLN A 463 -11.29 18.23 6.11
CA GLN A 463 -11.21 19.68 5.95
C GLN A 463 -10.47 20.03 4.67
N SER A 464 -10.91 21.06 3.95
CA SER A 464 -10.18 21.58 2.80
C SER A 464 -10.34 23.09 2.66
N ILE A 465 -9.29 23.72 2.14
CA ILE A 465 -9.24 25.14 1.81
C ILE A 465 -8.57 25.31 0.44
N SER A 466 -9.05 26.26 -0.36
CA SER A 466 -8.43 26.67 -1.61
C SER A 466 -8.25 28.18 -1.68
N TYR A 467 -7.10 28.60 -2.18
CA TYR A 467 -6.75 29.99 -2.46
C TYR A 467 -6.73 30.27 -3.98
N GLY A 468 -7.29 29.35 -4.76
CA GLY A 468 -7.28 29.37 -6.23
C GLY A 468 -6.53 28.17 -6.82
N PRO A 469 -6.30 28.18 -8.14
CA PRO A 469 -5.90 26.99 -8.90
C PRO A 469 -4.47 26.50 -8.64
N ASN A 470 -3.68 27.18 -7.81
CA ASN A 470 -2.28 26.84 -7.52
C ASN A 470 -2.01 26.61 -6.02
N GLN A 471 -3.04 26.65 -5.19
CA GLN A 471 -2.91 26.47 -3.75
C GLN A 471 -4.22 25.92 -3.18
N THR A 472 -4.26 24.60 -3.06
CA THR A 472 -5.34 23.88 -2.39
C THR A 472 -4.74 22.90 -1.39
N ALA A 473 -5.33 22.81 -0.21
CA ALA A 473 -4.92 21.85 0.81
C ALA A 473 -6.13 21.13 1.37
N ALA A 474 -5.95 19.87 1.73
CA ALA A 474 -6.93 19.13 2.50
C ALA A 474 -6.24 18.23 3.52
N VAL A 475 -6.97 17.94 4.59
CA VAL A 475 -6.58 16.96 5.60
C VAL A 475 -7.79 16.14 5.97
N VAL A 476 -7.58 14.84 6.11
CA VAL A 476 -8.54 13.90 6.67
C VAL A 476 -7.95 13.28 7.91
N CYS A 477 -8.60 13.52 9.06
CA CYS A 477 -8.30 12.77 10.27
C CYS A 477 -9.18 11.52 10.28
N ASN A 478 -8.53 10.37 10.24
CA ASN A 478 -9.14 9.06 10.22
C ASN A 478 -9.24 8.51 11.64
N HIS A 479 -10.44 8.11 12.03
CA HIS A 479 -10.78 7.52 13.30
C HIS A 479 -11.32 6.10 13.06
N LEU A 480 -11.32 5.25 14.10
CA LEU A 480 -11.98 3.94 13.99
C LEU A 480 -13.43 4.14 13.55
N GLY A 481 -13.82 3.41 12.50
CA GLY A 481 -15.19 3.37 12.03
C GLY A 481 -16.04 2.40 12.82
N ILE A 482 -16.97 1.76 12.13
CA ILE A 482 -17.97 0.88 12.73
C ILE A 482 -17.29 -0.43 13.13
N PRO A 483 -17.45 -0.91 14.37
CA PRO A 483 -17.00 -2.25 14.73
C PRO A 483 -17.81 -3.27 13.93
N ILE A 484 -17.12 -4.25 13.34
CA ILE A 484 -17.77 -5.28 12.51
C ILE A 484 -17.84 -6.55 13.34
N SER A 485 -19.03 -6.89 13.84
CA SER A 485 -19.28 -8.13 14.58
C SER A 485 -19.86 -9.24 13.71
N THR A 486 -20.63 -8.89 12.69
CA THR A 486 -21.28 -9.85 11.79
C THR A 486 -21.04 -9.49 10.33
N ALA A 487 -21.24 -10.47 9.44
CA ALA A 487 -21.19 -10.23 8.00
C ALA A 487 -22.27 -9.24 7.52
N ALA A 488 -23.40 -9.16 8.22
CA ALA A 488 -24.47 -8.21 7.91
C ALA A 488 -24.10 -6.77 8.29
N ASP A 489 -23.42 -6.58 9.43
CA ASP A 489 -22.94 -5.27 9.89
C ASP A 489 -22.02 -4.62 8.82
N PHE A 490 -21.32 -5.45 8.05
CA PHE A 490 -20.43 -5.00 6.98
C PHE A 490 -21.18 -4.25 5.87
N LEU A 491 -22.34 -4.75 5.44
CA LEU A 491 -23.12 -4.18 4.32
C LEU A 491 -24.22 -3.22 4.79
N SER A 492 -24.74 -3.41 5.98
CA SER A 492 -25.89 -2.66 6.51
C SER A 492 -25.71 -2.42 8.01
N PRO A 493 -24.76 -1.55 8.40
CA PRO A 493 -24.45 -1.27 9.80
C PRO A 493 -25.62 -0.59 10.52
N ALA A 494 -25.70 -0.75 11.84
CA ALA A 494 -26.77 -0.12 12.61
C ALA A 494 -26.53 1.39 12.75
N GLN A 495 -27.60 2.19 12.63
CA GLN A 495 -27.51 3.66 12.75
C GLN A 495 -26.89 4.13 14.07
N SER A 496 -27.11 3.40 15.18
CA SER A 496 -26.48 3.71 16.47
C SER A 496 -24.95 3.57 16.46
N GLU A 497 -24.43 2.66 15.65
CA GLU A 497 -22.98 2.46 15.52
C GLU A 497 -22.38 3.53 14.61
N ILE A 498 -23.07 3.88 13.52
CA ILE A 498 -22.73 5.04 12.68
C ILE A 498 -22.66 6.31 13.54
N ASP A 499 -23.70 6.54 14.36
CA ASP A 499 -23.78 7.69 15.26
C ASP A 499 -22.64 7.72 16.26
N THR A 500 -22.26 6.57 16.81
CA THR A 500 -21.17 6.45 17.78
C THR A 500 -19.81 6.70 17.13
N ALA A 501 -19.54 6.11 15.97
CA ALA A 501 -18.27 6.27 15.26
C ALA A 501 -18.07 7.72 14.78
N VAL A 502 -19.10 8.35 14.20
CA VAL A 502 -19.03 9.76 13.78
C VAL A 502 -18.91 10.69 15.00
N ASP A 503 -19.62 10.41 16.10
CA ASP A 503 -19.51 11.19 17.34
C ASP A 503 -18.11 11.13 17.94
N ASN A 504 -17.50 9.94 17.98
CA ASN A 504 -16.11 9.78 18.41
C ASN A 504 -15.16 10.59 17.53
N ALA A 505 -15.33 10.54 16.20
CA ALA A 505 -14.50 11.28 15.27
C ALA A 505 -14.59 12.80 15.47
N VAL A 506 -15.80 13.38 15.61
CA VAL A 506 -15.94 14.83 15.81
C VAL A 506 -15.44 15.31 17.17
N HIS A 507 -15.36 14.42 18.16
CA HIS A 507 -14.74 14.66 19.46
C HIS A 507 -13.27 14.23 19.54
N ASN A 508 -12.63 13.93 18.40
CA ASN A 508 -11.24 13.55 18.27
C ASN A 508 -10.82 12.30 19.08
N LYS A 509 -11.74 11.35 19.28
CA LYS A 509 -11.48 10.05 19.91
C LYS A 509 -11.15 9.00 18.87
N ASN A 510 -10.41 7.96 19.25
CA ASN A 510 -10.00 6.85 18.39
C ASN A 510 -9.25 7.30 17.14
N LEU A 511 -8.51 8.41 17.23
CA LEU A 511 -7.73 8.95 16.11
C LEU A 511 -6.64 7.95 15.72
N VAL A 512 -6.67 7.47 14.47
CA VAL A 512 -5.63 6.60 13.91
C VAL A 512 -4.49 7.47 13.36
N ALA A 513 -4.81 8.40 12.47
CA ALA A 513 -3.87 9.36 11.89
C ALA A 513 -4.61 10.46 11.13
N CYS A 514 -3.94 11.60 10.91
CA CYS A 514 -4.37 12.60 9.94
C CYS A 514 -3.52 12.51 8.67
N VAL A 515 -4.14 12.21 7.53
CA VAL A 515 -3.49 12.22 6.21
C VAL A 515 -3.75 13.57 5.56
N ALA A 516 -2.70 14.21 5.10
CA ALA A 516 -2.71 15.57 4.56
C ALA A 516 -2.19 15.58 3.12
N MET A 517 -2.85 16.40 2.30
CA MET A 517 -2.48 16.64 0.91
C MET A 517 -2.49 18.13 0.60
N ASP A 518 -1.52 18.60 -0.19
CA ASP A 518 -1.54 19.95 -0.75
C ASP A 518 -1.05 19.97 -2.19
N TYR A 519 -1.73 20.77 -3.00
CA TYR A 519 -1.38 21.12 -4.37
C TYR A 519 -0.86 22.55 -4.39
N MET A 520 0.46 22.71 -4.48
CA MET A 520 1.10 24.02 -4.35
C MET A 520 2.38 24.13 -5.18
N VAL A 521 2.67 25.35 -5.64
CA VAL A 521 3.97 25.68 -6.24
C VAL A 521 5.07 25.65 -5.17
N ARG A 522 6.22 25.09 -5.52
CA ARG A 522 7.47 25.18 -4.75
C ARG A 522 8.57 25.72 -5.66
N SER A 523 9.23 26.79 -5.22
CA SER A 523 10.24 27.47 -6.03
C SER A 523 11.38 26.52 -6.37
N GLY A 524 11.70 26.40 -7.66
CA GLY A 524 12.77 25.55 -8.16
C GLY A 524 12.42 24.06 -8.25
N VAL A 525 11.18 23.67 -8.01
CA VAL A 525 10.71 22.27 -8.06
C VAL A 525 9.65 22.13 -9.15
N ASN A 526 9.67 21.01 -9.89
CA ASN A 526 8.70 20.70 -10.93
C ASN A 526 8.48 21.85 -11.93
N ASN A 527 9.57 22.51 -12.35
CA ASN A 527 9.52 23.71 -13.21
C ASN A 527 8.59 24.83 -12.70
N ASN A 528 8.50 25.01 -11.37
CA ASN A 528 7.60 25.93 -10.69
C ASN A 528 6.11 25.68 -10.97
N GLN A 529 5.74 24.46 -11.37
CA GLN A 529 4.35 24.03 -11.43
C GLN A 529 3.91 23.46 -10.08
N PRO A 530 2.64 23.64 -9.69
CA PRO A 530 2.09 22.98 -8.52
C PRO A 530 2.05 21.46 -8.71
N PHE A 531 2.22 20.73 -7.61
CA PHE A 531 2.12 19.27 -7.56
C PHE A 531 1.54 18.84 -6.22
N ILE A 532 1.02 17.61 -6.15
CA ILE A 532 0.44 17.05 -4.93
C ILE A 532 1.51 16.39 -4.05
N ARG A 533 1.41 16.65 -2.74
CA ARG A 533 2.18 15.96 -1.71
C ARG A 533 1.26 15.09 -0.87
N PHE A 534 1.75 13.93 -0.43
CA PHE A 534 1.10 13.05 0.53
C PHE A 534 1.89 13.08 1.83
N LEU A 535 1.21 13.32 2.95
CA LEU A 535 1.83 13.41 4.27
C LEU A 535 0.96 12.68 5.28
N ILE A 536 1.56 11.91 6.17
CA ILE A 536 0.85 11.21 7.25
C ILE A 536 1.31 11.79 8.58
N PHE A 537 0.38 12.24 9.40
CA PHE A 537 0.65 12.67 10.75
C PHE A 537 -0.01 11.72 11.75
N GLY A 538 0.78 11.17 12.66
CA GLY A 538 0.27 10.35 13.76
C GLY A 538 -0.57 11.18 14.75
N PRO A 539 -1.20 10.56 15.76
CA PRO A 539 -2.04 11.27 16.73
C PRO A 539 -1.30 12.36 17.50
N SER A 540 0.02 12.23 17.65
CA SER A 540 0.89 13.26 18.26
C SER A 540 1.09 14.51 17.40
N GLY A 541 0.80 14.43 16.10
CA GLY A 541 1.16 15.43 15.09
C GLY A 541 2.53 15.18 14.44
N GLN A 542 3.24 14.11 14.82
CA GLN A 542 4.51 13.74 14.21
C GLN A 542 4.33 13.17 12.79
N LEU A 543 5.27 13.44 11.88
CA LEU A 543 5.28 12.87 10.54
C LEU A 543 5.61 11.37 10.58
N LEU A 544 4.78 10.55 9.95
CA LEU A 544 4.95 9.10 9.84
C LEU A 544 5.31 8.69 8.41
N PRO A 545 6.25 7.77 8.20
CA PRO A 545 6.61 7.28 6.86
C PRO A 545 5.67 6.18 6.35
N SER A 546 4.86 5.58 7.21
CA SER A 546 3.94 4.49 6.88
C SER A 546 2.66 4.57 7.69
N ILE A 547 1.64 3.85 7.21
CA ILE A 547 0.41 3.59 7.93
C ILE A 547 -0.19 2.25 7.51
N ASN A 548 -0.93 1.60 8.41
CA ASN A 548 -1.76 0.45 8.09
C ASN A 548 -3.23 0.87 7.96
N LEU A 549 -3.70 1.03 6.71
CA LEU A 549 -5.06 1.48 6.38
C LEU A 549 -6.04 0.37 6.01
N ASP A 550 -5.54 -0.83 5.71
CA ASP A 550 -6.34 -1.98 5.26
C ASP A 550 -6.30 -3.17 6.22
N GLU A 551 -5.71 -2.95 7.40
CA GLU A 551 -5.52 -3.93 8.47
C GLU A 551 -4.60 -5.11 8.13
N ARG A 552 -3.95 -5.11 6.96
CA ARG A 552 -3.14 -6.24 6.49
C ARG A 552 -1.64 -6.07 6.69
N ARG A 553 -1.13 -4.84 6.70
CA ARG A 553 0.26 -4.49 7.08
C ARG A 553 0.44 -2.98 7.05
N GLU A 554 1.44 -2.47 7.77
CA GLU A 554 1.99 -1.13 7.52
C GLU A 554 2.55 -0.99 6.09
N LYS A 555 2.14 0.07 5.39
CA LYS A 555 2.60 0.40 4.03
C LYS A 555 3.16 1.82 3.98
N PHE A 556 4.23 2.00 3.22
CA PHE A 556 4.96 3.25 3.13
C PHE A 556 4.37 4.20 2.10
N VAL A 557 4.56 5.51 2.31
CA VAL A 557 4.28 6.54 1.30
C VAL A 557 5.39 6.61 0.25
N PRO A 558 5.12 7.12 -0.96
CA PRO A 558 3.80 7.54 -1.47
C PRO A 558 2.90 6.38 -1.92
N GLY A 559 3.43 5.16 -2.04
CA GLY A 559 2.75 3.97 -2.59
C GLY A 559 1.36 3.72 -1.99
N THR A 560 1.24 3.75 -0.66
CA THR A 560 -0.04 3.54 0.03
C THR A 560 -1.12 4.59 -0.29
N CYS A 561 -0.75 5.75 -0.85
CA CYS A 561 -1.68 6.82 -1.20
C CYS A 561 -1.97 6.85 -2.70
N VAL A 562 -0.92 6.83 -3.53
CA VAL A 562 -1.04 6.95 -4.99
C VAL A 562 -1.82 5.81 -5.61
N VAL A 563 -1.90 4.65 -4.95
CA VAL A 563 -2.72 3.53 -5.43
C VAL A 563 -4.18 3.91 -5.70
N CYS A 564 -4.73 4.89 -4.97
CA CYS A 564 -6.06 5.46 -5.23
C CYS A 564 -6.03 6.90 -5.73
N HIS A 565 -5.04 7.69 -5.32
CA HIS A 565 -4.94 9.11 -5.64
C HIS A 565 -4.15 9.37 -6.94
N GLY A 566 -4.36 8.59 -7.99
CA GLY A 566 -3.62 8.73 -9.24
C GLY A 566 -2.24 8.09 -9.19
N GLY A 567 -1.16 8.86 -9.20
CA GLY A 567 0.21 8.34 -9.29
C GLY A 567 0.70 8.24 -10.73
N ASP A 568 0.49 9.30 -11.51
CA ASP A 568 0.79 9.37 -12.94
C ASP A 568 2.30 9.27 -13.24
N HIS A 569 3.15 9.57 -12.25
CA HIS A 569 4.61 9.53 -12.32
C HIS A 569 5.20 8.55 -11.28
N TYR A 570 4.41 7.56 -10.86
CA TYR A 570 4.81 6.53 -9.89
C TYR A 570 4.57 5.13 -10.44
N ALA A 571 5.60 4.27 -10.36
CA ALA A 571 5.45 2.85 -10.64
C ALA A 571 6.30 2.01 -9.68
N GLY A 572 5.66 1.09 -8.96
CA GLY A 572 6.30 0.07 -8.14
C GLY A 572 6.74 0.60 -6.78
N LYS A 573 7.72 1.51 -6.76
CA LYS A 573 8.27 2.11 -5.54
C LYS A 573 9.00 3.42 -5.85
N PHE A 574 9.11 4.29 -4.85
CA PHE A 574 9.93 5.48 -4.91
C PHE A 574 11.44 5.14 -4.87
N PRO A 575 12.28 5.77 -5.72
CA PRO A 575 13.71 5.47 -5.75
C PRO A 575 14.43 5.71 -4.42
N GLU A 576 15.13 4.69 -3.92
CA GLU A 576 15.83 4.75 -2.64
C GLU A 576 17.20 5.45 -2.69
N ASP A 577 17.76 5.59 -3.89
CA ASP A 577 19.04 6.25 -4.15
C ASP A 577 18.95 7.78 -4.15
N GLY A 578 17.74 8.32 -4.05
CA GLY A 578 17.46 9.76 -4.06
C GLY A 578 17.31 10.34 -5.46
N SER A 579 17.19 9.52 -6.50
CA SER A 579 16.93 9.95 -7.88
C SER A 579 15.45 10.29 -8.16
N GLY A 580 14.55 10.00 -7.21
CA GLY A 580 13.11 10.21 -7.37
C GLY A 580 12.70 11.69 -7.43
N PHE A 581 11.60 11.96 -8.11
CA PHE A 581 11.05 13.30 -8.32
C PHE A 581 9.94 13.61 -7.31
N ALA A 582 9.80 14.89 -6.97
CA ALA A 582 8.81 15.34 -5.98
C ALA A 582 7.36 15.16 -6.46
N ASP A 583 7.12 15.39 -7.75
CA ASP A 583 5.82 15.21 -8.38
C ASP A 583 5.63 13.74 -8.77
N VAL A 584 4.81 13.04 -7.99
CA VAL A 584 4.45 11.64 -8.25
C VAL A 584 3.18 11.51 -9.10
N GLY A 585 2.60 12.64 -9.55
CA GLY A 585 1.37 12.67 -10.34
C GLY A 585 0.12 12.32 -9.53
N GLY A 586 0.02 12.84 -8.30
CA GLY A 586 -1.13 12.60 -7.43
C GLY A 586 -2.34 13.52 -7.74
N HIS A 587 -3.55 13.06 -7.41
CA HIS A 587 -4.82 13.81 -7.55
C HIS A 587 -5.69 13.76 -6.28
N PHE A 588 -6.55 14.77 -6.07
CA PHE A 588 -7.52 14.77 -4.98
C PHE A 588 -8.76 13.97 -5.38
N LEU A 589 -9.28 13.13 -4.47
CA LEU A 589 -10.51 12.39 -4.77
C LEU A 589 -11.75 13.26 -4.59
N PRO A 590 -12.73 13.20 -5.51
CA PRO A 590 -14.05 13.74 -5.30
C PRO A 590 -14.76 13.09 -4.11
N TYR A 591 -15.58 13.86 -3.41
CA TYR A 591 -16.36 13.45 -2.26
C TYR A 591 -17.71 12.90 -2.73
N ASP A 592 -17.76 11.57 -2.84
CA ASP A 592 -18.94 10.83 -3.28
C ASP A 592 -19.87 10.50 -2.10
N VAL A 593 -20.92 11.32 -1.93
CA VAL A 593 -21.91 11.16 -0.86
C VAL A 593 -22.59 9.78 -0.90
N GLY A 594 -22.68 9.15 -2.08
CA GLY A 594 -23.27 7.83 -2.21
C GLY A 594 -22.49 6.74 -1.48
N ASN A 595 -21.18 6.92 -1.27
CA ASN A 595 -20.31 5.94 -0.62
C ASN A 595 -20.11 6.19 0.87
N PHE A 596 -20.81 7.18 1.44
CA PHE A 596 -20.64 7.62 2.82
C PHE A 596 -21.85 7.26 3.70
N GLU A 597 -21.57 6.95 4.96
CA GLU A 597 -22.58 6.82 6.01
C GLU A 597 -22.57 8.06 6.92
N PHE A 598 -23.75 8.52 7.31
CA PHE A 598 -23.93 9.77 8.05
C PHE A 598 -24.64 9.55 9.38
N SER A 599 -24.29 10.37 10.37
CA SER A 599 -24.98 10.34 11.65
C SER A 599 -26.40 10.91 11.55
N SER A 600 -27.30 10.42 12.39
CA SER A 600 -28.64 10.97 12.63
C SER A 600 -28.63 12.26 13.46
N LYS A 601 -27.49 12.63 14.08
CA LYS A 601 -27.36 13.81 14.96
C LYS A 601 -27.42 15.13 14.18
N LEU A 602 -27.96 16.16 14.83
CA LEU A 602 -28.09 17.50 14.26
C LEU A 602 -26.74 18.04 13.77
N GLY A 603 -26.71 18.55 12.52
CA GLY A 603 -25.50 19.08 11.89
C GLY A 603 -24.57 18.03 11.27
N LEU A 604 -24.83 16.74 11.51
CA LEU A 604 -24.01 15.63 11.01
C LEU A 604 -24.77 14.70 10.05
N THR A 605 -26.05 14.98 9.80
CA THR A 605 -26.83 14.27 8.79
C THR A 605 -26.30 14.54 7.39
N LYS A 606 -26.56 13.62 6.45
CA LYS A 606 -26.28 13.82 5.02
C LYS A 606 -26.74 15.20 4.54
N CYS A 607 -28.03 15.50 4.74
CA CYS A 607 -28.61 16.78 4.33
C CYS A 607 -27.93 18.02 4.95
N ALA A 608 -27.46 17.93 6.19
CA ALA A 608 -26.77 19.06 6.82
C ALA A 608 -25.38 19.32 6.21
N GLN A 609 -24.81 18.34 5.52
CA GLN A 609 -23.43 18.37 5.03
C GLN A 609 -23.29 18.50 3.52
N GLU A 610 -24.35 18.23 2.74
CA GLU A 610 -24.37 18.34 1.27
C GLU A 610 -23.72 19.63 0.74
N GLU A 611 -24.09 20.80 1.28
CA GLU A 611 -23.52 22.07 0.83
C GLU A 611 -22.02 22.19 1.15
N ALA A 612 -21.58 21.70 2.32
CA ALA A 612 -20.16 21.69 2.65
C ALA A 612 -19.39 20.73 1.72
N ILE A 613 -19.96 19.56 1.41
CA ILE A 613 -19.39 18.56 0.51
C ILE A 613 -19.31 19.07 -0.93
N TYR A 614 -20.33 19.78 -1.40
CA TYR A 614 -20.29 20.49 -2.69
C TYR A 614 -19.10 21.45 -2.77
N ASN A 615 -18.85 22.23 -1.71
CA ASN A 615 -17.72 23.15 -1.67
C ASN A 615 -16.37 22.42 -1.50
N LEU A 616 -16.33 21.26 -0.84
CA LEU A 616 -15.15 20.39 -0.85
C LEU A 616 -14.84 19.87 -2.27
N ASN A 617 -15.86 19.46 -3.03
CA ASN A 617 -15.73 19.09 -4.45
C ASN A 617 -15.26 20.28 -5.31
N LYS A 618 -15.69 21.50 -5.02
CA LYS A 618 -15.13 22.71 -5.67
C LYS A 618 -13.64 22.93 -5.38
N ASN A 619 -13.16 22.57 -4.19
CA ASN A 619 -11.73 22.62 -3.90
C ASN A 619 -10.94 21.60 -4.73
N VAL A 620 -11.48 20.40 -4.96
CA VAL A 620 -10.89 19.40 -5.88
C VAL A 620 -10.69 20.02 -7.26
N LEU A 621 -11.70 20.75 -7.77
CA LEU A 621 -11.60 21.44 -9.07
C LEU A 621 -10.49 22.52 -9.14
N ASN A 622 -10.02 23.02 -8.00
CA ASN A 622 -8.92 24.00 -7.90
C ASN A 622 -7.55 23.35 -7.64
N ALA A 623 -7.45 22.03 -7.69
CA ALA A 623 -6.24 21.30 -7.31
C ALA A 623 -5.63 20.51 -8.47
N GLY A 624 -5.75 21.03 -9.70
CA GLY A 624 -5.27 20.36 -10.91
C GLY A 624 -6.02 19.07 -11.24
N PRO A 625 -7.38 19.09 -11.29
CA PRO A 625 -8.17 17.87 -11.42
C PRO A 625 -7.93 17.14 -12.74
N THR A 626 -8.20 15.83 -12.78
CA THR A 626 -8.28 15.05 -14.01
C THR A 626 -9.48 15.51 -14.87
N ALA A 627 -9.54 15.08 -16.12
CA ALA A 627 -10.73 15.31 -16.96
C ALA A 627 -11.97 14.61 -16.38
N ALA A 628 -11.79 13.38 -15.91
CA ALA A 628 -12.85 12.58 -15.29
C ALA A 628 -13.41 13.25 -14.03
N GLU A 629 -12.55 13.77 -13.15
CA GLU A 629 -12.97 14.46 -11.93
C GLU A 629 -13.81 15.70 -12.26
N ARG A 630 -13.42 16.48 -13.27
CA ARG A 630 -14.19 17.64 -13.72
C ARG A 630 -15.57 17.24 -14.22
N ASP A 631 -15.63 16.24 -15.09
CA ASP A 631 -16.87 15.80 -15.73
C ASP A 631 -17.81 15.16 -14.71
N LEU A 632 -17.29 14.36 -13.78
CA LEU A 632 -18.04 13.71 -12.71
C LEU A 632 -18.65 14.74 -11.75
N ILE A 633 -17.85 15.68 -11.23
CA ILE A 633 -18.33 16.73 -10.32
C ILE A 633 -19.37 17.62 -11.03
N ALA A 634 -19.14 17.98 -12.29
CA ALA A 634 -20.12 18.74 -13.07
C ALA A 634 -21.43 17.96 -13.24
N GLY A 635 -21.35 16.66 -13.53
CA GLY A 635 -22.49 15.77 -13.67
C GLY A 635 -23.31 15.62 -12.40
N TRP A 636 -22.65 15.38 -11.27
CA TRP A 636 -23.28 15.24 -9.95
C TRP A 636 -24.14 16.43 -9.55
N TYR A 637 -23.74 17.64 -9.92
CA TYR A 637 -24.41 18.87 -9.52
C TYR A 637 -25.17 19.56 -10.68
N ALA A 638 -25.33 18.89 -11.83
CA ALA A 638 -26.00 19.46 -13.01
C ALA A 638 -27.47 19.85 -12.75
N LYS A 639 -28.14 19.18 -11.80
CA LYS A 639 -29.52 19.47 -11.38
C LYS A 639 -29.63 20.75 -10.54
N GLY A 640 -28.52 21.34 -10.09
CA GLY A 640 -28.50 22.55 -9.29
C GLY A 640 -28.94 22.31 -7.84
N LEU A 641 -29.74 23.23 -7.29
CA LEU A 641 -30.22 23.14 -5.91
C LEU A 641 -31.38 22.14 -5.80
N GLY A 642 -31.29 21.23 -4.84
CA GLY A 642 -32.34 20.29 -4.46
C GLY A 642 -32.85 20.55 -3.04
N PRO A 643 -34.06 20.07 -2.70
CA PRO A 643 -34.56 20.15 -1.33
C PRO A 643 -33.81 19.15 -0.43
N CYS A 644 -33.25 19.62 0.68
CA CYS A 644 -32.74 18.77 1.75
C CYS A 644 -33.21 19.33 3.10
N ALA A 645 -34.04 18.55 3.79
CA ALA A 645 -34.84 19.05 4.92
C ALA A 645 -35.62 20.34 4.54
N SER A 646 -35.48 21.43 5.29
CA SER A 646 -36.16 22.71 5.05
C SER A 646 -35.38 23.68 4.14
N ASN A 647 -34.19 23.31 3.66
CA ASN A 647 -33.30 24.19 2.93
C ASN A 647 -33.10 23.71 1.48
N MET A 648 -32.75 24.64 0.59
CA MET A 648 -32.30 24.35 -0.77
C MET A 648 -30.77 24.37 -0.79
N VAL A 649 -30.15 23.24 -1.13
CA VAL A 649 -28.69 23.06 -1.15
C VAL A 649 -28.28 22.32 -2.41
N HIS A 650 -26.99 22.33 -2.75
CA HIS A 650 -26.47 21.48 -3.81
C HIS A 650 -26.50 20.03 -3.33
N VAL A 651 -27.39 19.21 -3.89
CA VAL A 651 -27.48 17.77 -3.57
C VAL A 651 -26.78 16.98 -4.67
N LEU A 652 -25.87 16.10 -4.27
CA LEU A 652 -25.18 15.21 -5.21
C LEU A 652 -26.15 14.19 -5.82
N ASP A 653 -26.13 14.05 -7.15
CA ASP A 653 -26.87 13.01 -7.85
C ASP A 653 -26.14 11.66 -7.77
N GLU A 654 -26.46 10.85 -6.76
CA GLU A 654 -25.81 9.56 -6.48
C GLU A 654 -25.99 8.53 -7.61
N PHE A 655 -26.99 8.74 -8.47
CA PHE A 655 -27.31 7.89 -9.61
C PHE A 655 -26.85 8.50 -10.93
N PHE A 656 -25.99 9.52 -10.90
CA PHE A 656 -25.40 10.08 -12.10
C PHE A 656 -24.61 9.02 -12.88
N VAL A 657 -24.90 8.93 -14.18
CA VAL A 657 -24.21 8.06 -15.13
C VAL A 657 -23.49 8.95 -16.15
N PRO A 658 -22.16 8.83 -16.33
CA PRO A 658 -21.42 9.62 -17.29
C PRO A 658 -21.91 9.42 -18.72
N PRO A 659 -21.82 10.44 -19.59
CA PRO A 659 -22.31 10.36 -20.96
C PRO A 659 -21.78 9.16 -21.76
N SER A 660 -20.53 8.72 -21.54
CA SER A 660 -19.96 7.57 -22.26
C SER A 660 -20.65 6.23 -21.95
N TRP A 661 -21.34 6.15 -20.82
CA TRP A 661 -22.05 4.95 -20.36
C TRP A 661 -23.52 4.95 -20.77
N GLN A 662 -24.05 6.11 -21.16
CA GLN A 662 -25.45 6.26 -21.55
C GLN A 662 -25.71 5.70 -22.95
N GLY A 663 -26.89 5.13 -23.16
CA GLY A 663 -27.33 4.65 -24.49
C GLY A 663 -26.63 3.39 -25.01
N ILE A 664 -25.72 2.78 -24.23
CA ILE A 664 -25.05 1.52 -24.56
C ILE A 664 -26.01 0.33 -24.38
N SER A 665 -26.45 0.10 -23.13
CA SER A 665 -27.45 -0.90 -22.76
C SER A 665 -27.92 -0.65 -21.32
N THR A 666 -29.00 -1.32 -20.91
CA THR A 666 -29.43 -1.32 -19.51
C THR A 666 -28.37 -1.98 -18.63
N ALA A 667 -27.80 -3.11 -19.06
CA ALA A 667 -26.73 -3.81 -18.33
C ALA A 667 -25.49 -2.93 -18.09
N ALA A 668 -25.07 -2.13 -19.07
CA ALA A 668 -23.96 -1.19 -18.91
C ALA A 668 -24.29 -0.07 -17.89
N THR A 669 -25.51 0.47 -17.96
CA THR A 669 -25.97 1.52 -17.03
C THR A 669 -26.09 0.99 -15.60
N ASP A 670 -26.65 -0.22 -15.43
CA ASP A 670 -26.80 -0.90 -14.15
C ASP A 670 -25.43 -1.27 -13.55
N PHE A 671 -24.52 -1.81 -14.37
CA PHE A 671 -23.14 -2.07 -13.96
C PHE A 671 -22.45 -0.79 -13.48
N TYR A 672 -22.55 0.30 -14.24
CA TYR A 672 -21.93 1.55 -13.81
C TYR A 672 -22.48 2.01 -12.46
N THR A 673 -23.81 2.05 -12.33
CA THR A 673 -24.50 2.60 -11.15
C THR A 673 -24.29 1.75 -9.89
N HIS A 674 -24.23 0.43 -10.04
CA HIS A 674 -24.23 -0.49 -8.90
C HIS A 674 -22.91 -1.18 -8.64
N VAL A 675 -21.98 -1.18 -9.61
CA VAL A 675 -20.62 -1.75 -9.46
C VAL A 675 -19.58 -0.65 -9.52
N ASN A 676 -19.42 0.05 -10.65
CA ASN A 676 -18.32 1.02 -10.79
C ASN A 676 -18.45 2.18 -9.80
N ALA A 677 -19.62 2.84 -9.75
CA ALA A 677 -19.89 3.96 -8.86
C ALA A 677 -19.64 3.63 -7.38
N ARG A 678 -19.91 2.39 -6.99
CA ARG A 678 -19.74 1.89 -5.62
C ARG A 678 -18.29 1.51 -5.35
N SER A 679 -17.72 0.64 -6.17
CA SER A 679 -16.52 -0.13 -5.81
C SER A 679 -15.25 0.27 -6.57
N CYS A 680 -15.35 1.06 -7.64
CA CYS A 680 -14.20 1.35 -8.51
C CYS A 680 -13.95 2.85 -8.70
N ARG A 681 -15.01 3.63 -8.92
CA ARG A 681 -14.96 5.03 -9.36
C ARG A 681 -14.08 5.90 -8.48
N THR A 682 -14.17 5.74 -7.16
CA THR A 682 -13.41 6.54 -6.18
C THR A 682 -11.92 6.63 -6.50
N CYS A 683 -11.27 5.51 -6.86
CA CYS A 683 -9.84 5.50 -7.19
C CYS A 683 -9.61 5.70 -8.70
N HIS A 684 -10.52 5.22 -9.55
CA HIS A 684 -10.34 5.26 -11.00
C HIS A 684 -10.61 6.64 -11.64
N VAL A 685 -11.42 7.51 -11.02
CA VAL A 685 -11.63 8.88 -11.51
C VAL A 685 -10.38 9.75 -11.39
N ALA A 686 -9.51 9.42 -10.43
CA ALA A 686 -8.22 10.08 -10.22
C ALA A 686 -7.13 9.61 -11.20
N MET A 687 -7.44 8.66 -12.08
CA MET A 687 -6.53 8.22 -13.14
C MET A 687 -6.73 9.11 -14.37
N ILE A 688 -5.64 9.60 -14.94
CA ILE A 688 -5.71 10.41 -16.16
C ILE A 688 -5.94 9.56 -17.41
N ASP A 689 -6.51 10.19 -18.43
CA ASP A 689 -6.61 9.58 -19.75
C ASP A 689 -5.24 9.52 -20.42
N THR A 690 -4.87 8.31 -20.83
CA THR A 690 -3.59 8.02 -21.45
C THR A 690 -3.78 7.60 -22.90
N LYS A 691 -2.70 7.71 -23.68
CA LYS A 691 -2.63 7.32 -25.08
C LYS A 691 -1.42 6.44 -25.33
N THR A 692 -1.59 5.48 -26.25
CA THR A 692 -0.46 4.79 -26.87
C THR A 692 0.30 5.73 -27.81
N PRO A 693 1.53 5.39 -28.22
CA PRO A 693 2.26 6.16 -29.25
C PRO A 693 1.49 6.34 -30.56
N ASN A 694 0.57 5.41 -30.87
CA ASN A 694 -0.27 5.46 -32.08
C ASN A 694 -1.59 6.24 -31.86
N GLY A 695 -1.82 6.82 -30.68
CA GLY A 695 -2.98 7.65 -30.36
C GLY A 695 -4.22 6.90 -29.84
N THR A 696 -4.15 5.58 -29.66
CA THR A 696 -5.24 4.78 -29.07
C THR A 696 -5.41 5.10 -27.59
N ILE A 697 -6.65 5.20 -27.09
CA ILE A 697 -6.94 5.43 -25.68
C ILE A 697 -6.49 4.22 -24.84
N ALA A 698 -5.79 4.49 -23.74
CA ALA A 698 -5.12 3.50 -22.89
C ALA A 698 -5.49 3.66 -21.39
N SER A 699 -6.69 4.17 -21.11
CA SER A 699 -7.03 4.79 -19.82
C SER A 699 -7.51 3.80 -18.75
N TYR A 700 -7.11 4.04 -17.49
CA TYR A 700 -7.69 3.44 -16.28
C TYR A 700 -8.84 4.29 -15.69
N ASN A 701 -9.28 5.31 -16.41
CA ASN A 701 -10.46 6.10 -16.08
C ASN A 701 -11.75 5.31 -16.38
N PHE A 702 -12.39 4.78 -15.33
CA PHE A 702 -13.59 3.93 -15.48
C PHE A 702 -14.90 4.71 -15.63
N ASP A 703 -14.84 6.05 -15.58
CA ASP A 703 -15.97 6.89 -15.97
C ASP A 703 -16.09 7.00 -17.50
N GLN A 704 -15.09 6.50 -18.24
CA GLN A 704 -15.15 6.28 -19.68
C GLN A 704 -15.47 4.81 -19.97
N PHE A 705 -16.58 4.53 -20.65
CA PHE A 705 -16.95 3.15 -21.02
C PHE A 705 -15.86 2.46 -21.84
N ALA A 706 -15.18 3.19 -22.74
CA ALA A 706 -14.06 2.68 -23.51
C ALA A 706 -12.85 2.23 -22.66
N GLY A 707 -12.74 2.69 -21.41
CA GLY A 707 -11.67 2.31 -20.49
C GLY A 707 -11.79 0.89 -19.94
N ILE A 708 -12.99 0.28 -20.01
CA ILE A 708 -13.28 -1.04 -19.42
C ILE A 708 -13.72 -2.10 -20.45
N VAL A 709 -13.74 -1.79 -21.75
CA VAL A 709 -14.22 -2.68 -22.82
C VAL A 709 -13.16 -2.87 -23.93
N PRO A 710 -13.32 -3.85 -24.85
CA PRO A 710 -12.35 -4.13 -25.93
C PRO A 710 -11.88 -2.92 -26.73
N GLY A 711 -10.56 -2.76 -26.81
CA GLY A 711 -9.88 -1.73 -27.61
C GLY A 711 -9.07 -0.69 -26.82
N SER A 712 -9.14 -0.67 -25.48
CA SER A 712 -8.17 0.07 -24.65
C SER A 712 -6.84 -0.68 -24.59
N PHE A 713 -5.70 0.02 -24.49
CA PHE A 713 -4.34 -0.57 -24.38
C PHE A 713 -4.18 -1.56 -23.21
N ASN A 714 -5.07 -1.52 -22.22
CA ASN A 714 -5.14 -2.47 -21.12
C ASN A 714 -5.61 -3.87 -21.56
N ASN A 715 -5.76 -4.11 -22.88
CA ASN A 715 -6.22 -5.36 -23.45
C ASN A 715 -5.11 -5.94 -24.31
N ARG A 716 -4.17 -6.65 -23.68
CA ARG A 716 -3.17 -7.45 -24.42
C ARG A 716 -3.58 -8.90 -24.61
N PHE A 717 -4.62 -9.33 -23.90
CA PHE A 717 -5.26 -10.61 -24.16
C PHE A 717 -6.26 -10.50 -25.32
N PRO A 718 -6.53 -11.61 -26.03
CA PRO A 718 -7.49 -11.65 -27.13
C PRO A 718 -8.90 -11.20 -26.73
N SER A 719 -9.25 -11.24 -25.43
CA SER A 719 -10.48 -10.70 -24.85
C SER A 719 -10.17 -9.82 -23.63
N VAL A 720 -10.99 -8.78 -23.42
CA VAL A 720 -10.92 -7.88 -22.26
C VAL A 720 -11.34 -8.54 -20.97
N ASP A 721 -12.14 -9.58 -21.11
CA ASP A 721 -12.63 -10.39 -20.03
C ASP A 721 -11.47 -10.98 -19.23
N ASP A 722 -10.34 -11.31 -19.85
CA ASP A 722 -9.22 -11.93 -19.16
C ASP A 722 -8.52 -10.98 -18.18
N ASP A 723 -8.22 -9.74 -18.56
CA ASP A 723 -7.49 -8.80 -17.69
C ASP A 723 -8.31 -8.36 -16.47
N PHE A 724 -9.59 -8.04 -16.67
CA PHE A 724 -10.50 -7.70 -15.56
C PHE A 724 -10.80 -8.93 -14.70
N ARG A 725 -11.02 -10.11 -15.31
CA ARG A 725 -11.29 -11.36 -14.58
C ARG A 725 -10.10 -11.78 -13.72
N ILE A 726 -8.86 -11.71 -14.22
CA ILE A 726 -7.67 -12.04 -13.43
C ILE A 726 -7.59 -11.16 -12.17
N ASN A 727 -7.73 -9.85 -12.35
CA ASN A 727 -7.64 -8.90 -11.23
C ASN A 727 -8.79 -9.04 -10.22
N LEU A 728 -10.00 -9.39 -10.66
CA LEU A 728 -11.20 -9.47 -9.80
C LEU A 728 -11.45 -10.89 -9.26
N CYS A 729 -11.65 -11.87 -10.15
CA CYS A 729 -11.99 -13.26 -9.80
C CYS A 729 -10.75 -14.12 -9.46
N GLY A 730 -9.54 -13.66 -9.80
CA GLY A 730 -8.36 -14.52 -9.84
C GLY A 730 -8.38 -15.46 -11.06
N ALA A 731 -7.21 -15.70 -11.64
CA ALA A 731 -6.97 -16.83 -12.52
C ALA A 731 -5.77 -17.59 -12.00
N SER A 732 -5.77 -18.93 -12.13
CA SER A 732 -4.70 -19.77 -11.60
C SER A 732 -3.32 -19.47 -12.18
N GLY A 733 -3.23 -18.74 -13.30
CA GLY A 733 -1.98 -18.46 -14.00
C GLY A 733 -1.08 -17.37 -13.41
N GLN A 734 -1.64 -16.28 -12.86
CA GLN A 734 -0.88 -15.04 -12.57
C GLN A 734 -1.03 -14.60 -11.11
N LEU A 735 -0.17 -15.15 -10.24
CA LEU A 735 -0.27 -14.98 -8.78
C LEU A 735 -0.11 -13.53 -8.29
N GLU A 736 0.69 -12.70 -8.97
CA GLU A 736 0.86 -11.30 -8.56
C GLU A 736 -0.43 -10.49 -8.73
N ARG A 737 -1.27 -10.86 -9.72
CA ARG A 737 -2.46 -10.10 -10.13
C ARG A 737 -3.78 -10.64 -9.62
N ALA A 738 -3.82 -11.92 -9.27
CA ALA A 738 -5.03 -12.57 -8.83
C ALA A 738 -5.67 -11.79 -7.66
N HIS A 739 -6.96 -11.48 -7.76
CA HIS A 739 -7.74 -10.82 -6.69
C HIS A 739 -7.23 -9.44 -6.22
N MET A 740 -6.39 -8.75 -7.00
CA MET A 740 -5.91 -7.41 -6.66
C MET A 740 -6.99 -6.31 -6.70
N MET A 741 -8.18 -6.60 -7.23
CA MET A 741 -9.28 -5.65 -7.34
C MET A 741 -10.57 -6.20 -6.69
N PRO A 742 -11.43 -5.35 -6.12
CA PRO A 742 -11.17 -3.96 -5.74
C PRO A 742 -9.96 -3.84 -4.79
N ASN A 743 -9.13 -2.80 -4.99
CA ASN A 743 -7.80 -2.74 -4.37
C ASN A 743 -7.80 -2.41 -2.87
N SER A 744 -8.88 -1.84 -2.32
CA SER A 744 -9.05 -1.76 -0.86
C SER A 744 -9.67 -3.05 -0.34
N LEU A 745 -9.14 -3.58 0.77
CA LEU A 745 -9.69 -4.76 1.45
C LEU A 745 -11.17 -4.60 1.79
N ASN A 746 -11.55 -3.43 2.30
CA ASN A 746 -12.92 -3.18 2.70
C ASN A 746 -13.85 -3.16 1.47
N THR A 747 -13.44 -2.48 0.38
CA THR A 747 -14.19 -2.52 -0.88
C THR A 747 -14.30 -3.93 -1.45
N PHE A 748 -13.22 -4.71 -1.41
CA PHE A 748 -13.19 -6.11 -1.87
C PHE A 748 -14.21 -6.96 -1.12
N ASN A 749 -14.18 -6.90 0.22
CA ASN A 749 -15.14 -7.62 1.05
C ASN A 749 -16.58 -7.18 0.76
N ARG A 750 -16.87 -5.88 0.58
CA ARG A 750 -18.24 -5.41 0.27
C ARG A 750 -18.72 -5.92 -1.07
N PHE A 751 -17.86 -5.90 -2.08
CA PHE A 751 -18.17 -6.37 -3.43
C PHE A 751 -18.62 -7.83 -3.38
N TRP A 752 -17.81 -8.70 -2.78
CA TRP A 752 -18.09 -10.15 -2.74
C TRP A 752 -19.19 -10.54 -1.74
N LEU A 753 -19.29 -9.87 -0.59
CA LEU A 753 -20.37 -10.13 0.38
C LEU A 753 -21.75 -9.76 -0.16
N SER A 754 -21.85 -8.93 -1.22
CA SER A 754 -23.14 -8.61 -1.85
C SER A 754 -23.87 -9.83 -2.42
N ASP A 755 -23.16 -10.92 -2.70
CA ASP A 755 -23.73 -12.21 -3.16
C ASP A 755 -23.98 -13.21 -2.01
N VAL A 756 -23.65 -12.83 -0.77
CA VAL A 756 -23.81 -13.70 0.41
C VAL A 756 -25.11 -13.37 1.12
N THR A 757 -26.10 -14.27 1.07
CA THR A 757 -27.43 -14.07 1.67
C THR A 757 -27.41 -13.67 3.15
N LYS A 758 -26.47 -14.19 3.95
CA LYS A 758 -26.33 -13.83 5.37
C LYS A 758 -25.80 -12.41 5.58
N ALA A 759 -25.05 -11.87 4.62
CA ALA A 759 -24.54 -10.50 4.66
C ALA A 759 -25.53 -9.51 4.03
N ASN A 760 -26.06 -9.83 2.86
CA ASN A 760 -26.97 -8.99 2.09
C ASN A 760 -28.44 -9.16 2.52
N THR A 761 -28.74 -8.79 3.76
CA THR A 761 -30.09 -8.91 4.35
C THR A 761 -31.09 -7.87 3.85
N THR A 762 -30.60 -6.79 3.24
CA THR A 762 -31.40 -5.65 2.75
C THR A 762 -31.71 -5.70 1.26
N GLY A 763 -31.18 -6.70 0.52
CA GLY A 763 -31.44 -6.87 -0.90
C GLY A 763 -30.71 -5.85 -1.79
N LEU A 764 -29.49 -5.46 -1.40
CA LEU A 764 -28.60 -4.66 -2.23
C LEU A 764 -28.31 -5.36 -3.57
N PRO A 765 -28.01 -4.62 -4.65
CA PRO A 765 -27.61 -5.21 -5.91
C PRO A 765 -26.42 -6.16 -5.75
N ILE A 766 -26.52 -7.35 -6.35
CA ILE A 766 -25.47 -8.38 -6.33
C ILE A 766 -24.38 -7.97 -7.33
N GLN A 767 -23.30 -7.36 -6.84
CA GLN A 767 -22.26 -6.78 -7.70
C GLN A 767 -21.52 -7.83 -8.55
N PRO A 768 -21.17 -9.03 -8.04
CA PRO A 768 -20.56 -10.08 -8.86
C PRO A 768 -21.46 -10.55 -10.02
N ALA A 769 -22.78 -10.60 -9.80
CA ALA A 769 -23.74 -10.97 -10.84
C ALA A 769 -23.87 -9.89 -11.92
N LEU A 770 -23.88 -8.61 -11.52
CA LEU A 770 -23.89 -7.49 -12.47
C LEU A 770 -22.59 -7.39 -13.28
N PHE A 771 -21.45 -7.66 -12.65
CA PHE A 771 -20.17 -7.78 -13.35
C PHE A 771 -20.24 -8.89 -14.40
N THR A 772 -20.63 -10.10 -14.01
CA THR A 772 -20.79 -11.23 -14.95
C THR A 772 -21.76 -10.89 -16.08
N GLY A 773 -22.86 -10.21 -15.76
CA GLY A 773 -23.87 -9.77 -16.72
C GLY A 773 -23.33 -8.82 -17.81
N LEU A 774 -22.43 -7.90 -17.45
CA LEU A 774 -21.77 -7.00 -18.41
C LEU A 774 -20.84 -7.76 -19.37
N TYR A 775 -20.16 -8.80 -18.89
CA TYR A 775 -19.09 -9.52 -19.60
C TYR A 775 -19.50 -10.94 -20.05
N THR A 776 -20.75 -11.16 -20.45
CA THR A 776 -21.28 -12.46 -20.92
C THR A 776 -20.76 -12.90 -22.31
N PHE A 777 -19.50 -12.63 -22.63
CA PHE A 777 -18.84 -13.07 -23.86
C PHE A 777 -18.04 -14.37 -23.59
N THR A 778 -18.32 -15.40 -24.38
CA THR A 778 -17.48 -16.60 -24.66
C THR A 778 -17.42 -17.81 -23.71
N ASP A 779 -18.53 -18.37 -23.19
CA ASP A 779 -18.50 -19.66 -22.45
C ASP A 779 -17.53 -19.67 -21.23
N ALA A 780 -17.30 -18.51 -20.62
CA ALA A 780 -16.51 -18.38 -19.40
C ALA A 780 -17.30 -18.97 -18.22
N MET A 781 -16.64 -19.81 -17.39
CA MET A 781 -17.22 -20.18 -16.10
C MET A 781 -17.43 -18.88 -15.28
N PRO A 782 -18.60 -18.68 -14.64
CA PRO A 782 -18.73 -17.66 -13.57
C PRO A 782 -17.56 -17.86 -12.61
N CYS A 783 -17.00 -16.80 -11.98
CA CYS A 783 -15.80 -16.91 -11.13
C CYS A 783 -15.85 -18.23 -10.34
N ALA A 784 -15.15 -19.26 -10.83
CA ALA A 784 -15.46 -20.65 -10.46
C ALA A 784 -15.14 -20.87 -8.97
N ASP A 785 -14.27 -20.00 -8.47
CA ASP A 785 -13.85 -19.79 -7.10
C ASP A 785 -14.31 -18.42 -6.60
N SER A 786 -15.62 -18.12 -6.65
CA SER A 786 -16.15 -16.92 -5.97
C SER A 786 -15.63 -16.92 -4.52
N PRO A 787 -14.87 -15.90 -4.10
CA PRO A 787 -14.37 -15.81 -2.73
C PRO A 787 -15.49 -15.81 -1.68
N GLY A 788 -16.73 -15.47 -2.08
CA GLY A 788 -17.91 -15.56 -1.24
C GLY A 788 -18.59 -16.95 -1.19
N ALA A 789 -18.13 -17.91 -2.01
CA ALA A 789 -18.72 -19.24 -2.15
C ALA A 789 -17.85 -20.38 -1.59
N LYS A 790 -16.61 -20.11 -1.18
CA LYS A 790 -15.79 -21.08 -0.43
C LYS A 790 -15.91 -20.78 1.07
N PRO A 791 -16.26 -21.78 1.90
CA PRO A 791 -16.30 -21.62 3.36
C PRO A 791 -14.93 -21.27 3.94
#